data_AF-A0A6J8DAT0-F1
#
_entry.id   AF-A0A6J8DAT0-F1
#
_cell.length_a   1.000
_cell.length_b   1.000
_cell.length_c   1.000
_cell.angle_alpha   90.00
_cell.angle_beta   90.00
_cell.angle_gamma   90.00
#
_symmetry.space_group_name_H-M   'P 1'
#
loop_
_entity.id
_entity.type
_entity.pdbx_description
1 polymer ?
#
loop_
_entity_poly.entity_id
_entity_poly.type
_entity_poly.pdbx_seq_one_letter_code
_entity_poly.pdbx_strand_id
1 'polypeptide(L)'
;MKSMLRTKEVIGTSSTEQNKSSLKAKFESALQTFLEILHNKTSFENIQKHENVEEIYQSIKNEFERLSKYPTAKLWIQYMDMIKILKLFIKAERTGDWFLHLHAVHEMLPFFAATGHNLYLKSAYCYLQQMQTLETEYPDMYSKFCEGYHVVRRSNRYWAGISTDLAIEQTLMRSVKTSGGMTRGKGMTEVQRAKWLLSMPACSGINSAMQTVENLQYTTSEQHKESTKSRQERDNKDVLTILSYLRERNPFSESLDLRNIETGVTATDEVNVHNTELVGEKIIESMKDQDAFSISFKRSMQVKTLNEKTKIRTQGDTLNVSSQLLFQRLITAAKHVTDDVSKIFSYELSNFPSAMFDTSGAMREPQKSNLAEALWAIGDCSAEYETSTTDVQYVLDGGSLLHRIQWPRGVTFGRIADLYVDHVCRKYNTAIVVFDGYGNGPSTKDSTHQRRTKGIVGTKVLFKEDTPFKSKKEQFLGNVENKQNFINLLAERFKSQNIVSHHAESDADVLIVQTAVESAKSTTTVLIGEDTDLLVLLCYHMNSCHHNIIFQSEMKQSTKKFKVWDLKKTKNVLGEEFCKVLPFVHSISGCDTTSRLFGIGKGQAVKKAQTDAYFMECANTFTDTMSKEEVLRIGEEVIVCLYNGVEHEGLDLLRFRKFTSKVMTSSKFVEVHTLPPTSNAAQFHILRAFYQMKVWIGEDVNLNVKDWGWLIDGNMYLPVRSSLPPAPEELLKTIYCRCKCNCDTKRCNCRKHGLECSVACTECRGTTCCNGCTPIYDSESDD
;
A
#
# COMPACT_ATOMS: atom_id res chain seq x y z
N MET A 1 15.73 0.03 26.48
CA MET A 1 17.15 -0.03 26.89
C MET A 1 17.76 -1.43 26.79
N LYS A 2 17.30 -2.47 27.51
CA LYS A 2 17.79 -3.87 27.29
C LYS A 2 17.62 -4.39 25.85
N SER A 3 16.59 -3.94 25.11
CA SER A 3 16.39 -4.31 23.70
C SER A 3 17.33 -3.59 22.71
N MET A 4 17.83 -2.39 23.07
CA MET A 4 18.76 -1.62 22.25
C MET A 4 20.20 -2.18 22.26
N LEU A 5 20.55 -3.00 23.25
CA LEU A 5 21.88 -3.62 23.36
C LEU A 5 21.97 -5.04 22.80
N ARG A 6 20.84 -5.72 22.58
CA ARG A 6 20.84 -6.98 21.79
C ARG A 6 20.97 -6.72 20.29
N THR A 7 20.87 -5.46 19.87
CA THR A 7 21.09 -4.98 18.51
C THR A 7 22.53 -4.50 18.36
N LYS A 8 23.48 -5.43 18.35
CA LYS A 8 24.93 -5.16 18.33
C LYS A 8 25.50 -4.55 17.03
N GLU A 9 24.70 -4.24 16.01
CA GLU A 9 25.21 -3.88 14.66
C GLU A 9 24.46 -2.72 13.94
N VAL A 10 24.01 -1.67 14.64
CA VAL A 10 22.93 -0.80 14.08
C VAL A 10 23.28 0.68 13.82
N ILE A 11 24.51 1.14 13.98
CA ILE A 11 24.80 2.58 13.83
C ILE A 11 25.79 2.88 12.68
N GLY A 12 25.27 2.98 11.45
CA GLY A 12 25.84 3.77 10.34
C GLY A 12 24.84 4.89 10.02
N THR A 13 25.15 6.16 9.76
CA THR A 13 26.35 6.94 9.34
C THR A 13 25.94 8.42 9.54
N SER A 14 26.61 9.21 10.39
CA SER A 14 27.29 10.43 9.90
C SER A 14 28.28 11.08 10.89
N SER A 15 28.55 10.48 12.05
CA SER A 15 29.60 10.93 12.98
C SER A 15 30.86 10.06 12.88
N THR A 16 32.04 10.69 13.01
CA THR A 16 33.37 10.05 13.05
C THR A 16 33.36 8.82 13.97
N GLU A 17 34.03 7.72 13.59
CA GLU A 17 34.00 6.43 14.31
C GLU A 17 34.35 6.55 15.81
N GLN A 18 35.18 7.52 16.18
CA GLN A 18 35.50 7.86 17.58
C GLN A 18 34.29 8.38 18.39
N ASN A 19 33.39 9.17 17.79
CA ASN A 19 32.20 9.68 18.48
C ASN A 19 31.17 8.58 18.75
N LYS A 20 31.06 7.59 17.86
CA LYS A 20 30.14 6.45 18.04
C LYS A 20 30.62 5.48 19.13
N SER A 21 31.93 5.22 19.23
CA SER A 21 32.45 4.36 20.29
C SER A 21 32.31 5.01 21.67
N SER A 22 32.51 6.33 21.75
CA SER A 22 32.32 7.14 22.97
C SER A 22 30.86 7.13 23.44
N LEU A 23 29.89 7.42 22.55
CA LEU A 23 28.47 7.41 22.90
C LEU A 23 27.99 6.02 23.32
N LYS A 24 28.49 4.98 22.67
CA LYS A 24 28.17 3.57 22.99
C LYS A 24 28.65 3.20 24.40
N ALA A 25 29.87 3.57 24.77
CA ALA A 25 30.41 3.34 26.11
C ALA A 25 29.57 4.08 27.17
N LYS A 26 29.13 5.31 26.88
CA LYS A 26 28.22 6.09 27.74
C LYS A 26 26.85 5.41 27.90
N PHE A 27 26.28 4.87 26.84
CA PHE A 27 25.03 4.10 26.89
C PHE A 27 25.14 2.80 27.69
N GLU A 28 26.24 2.07 27.55
CA GLU A 28 26.52 0.85 28.32
C GLU A 28 26.69 1.16 29.81
N SER A 29 27.37 2.26 30.15
CA SER A 29 27.48 2.77 31.52
C SER A 29 26.12 3.16 32.10
N ALA A 30 25.31 3.94 31.38
CA ALA A 30 23.97 4.34 31.82
C ALA A 30 23.03 3.13 32.00
N LEU A 31 23.14 2.11 31.14
CA LEU A 31 22.41 0.86 31.29
C LEU A 31 22.82 0.14 32.57
N GLN A 32 24.11 0.05 32.86
CA GLN A 32 24.62 -0.65 34.04
C GLN A 32 24.05 -0.03 35.32
N THR A 33 24.06 1.31 35.41
CA THR A 33 23.44 2.05 36.52
C THR A 33 21.93 1.78 36.60
N PHE A 34 21.22 1.71 35.48
CA PHE A 34 19.80 1.35 35.44
C PHE A 34 19.52 -0.09 35.90
N LEU A 35 20.41 -1.04 35.58
CA LEU A 35 20.32 -2.42 36.07
C LEU A 35 20.54 -2.50 37.57
N GLU A 36 21.45 -1.69 38.11
CA GLU A 36 21.72 -1.61 39.55
C GLU A 36 20.49 -1.10 40.33
N ILE A 37 19.74 -0.15 39.78
CA ILE A 37 18.45 0.28 40.36
C ILE A 37 17.42 -0.84 40.33
N LEU A 38 17.29 -1.56 39.21
CA LEU A 38 16.36 -2.69 39.12
C LEU A 38 16.68 -3.82 40.11
N HIS A 39 17.93 -3.88 40.58
CA HIS A 39 18.39 -4.81 41.62
C HIS A 39 18.43 -4.18 43.02
N ASN A 40 17.81 -3.01 43.22
CA ASN A 40 17.77 -2.24 44.48
C ASN A 40 19.15 -1.91 45.07
N LYS A 41 20.20 -1.81 44.23
CA LYS A 41 21.58 -1.50 44.68
C LYS A 41 21.85 0.01 44.77
N THR A 42 21.05 0.83 44.09
CA THR A 42 21.18 2.30 44.02
C THR A 42 19.81 2.98 44.00
N SER A 43 19.71 4.25 44.43
CA SER A 43 18.47 5.03 44.44
C SER A 43 18.21 5.73 43.09
N PHE A 44 16.94 6.05 42.79
CA PHE A 44 16.51 6.73 41.56
C PHE A 44 17.15 8.11 41.36
N GLU A 45 17.43 8.82 42.46
CA GLU A 45 18.06 10.14 42.46
C GLU A 45 19.49 10.14 41.90
N ASN A 46 20.19 8.99 41.98
CA ASN A 46 21.55 8.85 41.47
C ASN A 46 21.60 8.72 39.93
N ILE A 47 20.53 8.27 39.27
CA ILE A 47 20.45 8.24 37.80
C ILE A 47 20.16 9.62 37.23
N GLN A 48 19.27 10.38 37.88
CA GLN A 48 18.88 11.70 37.40
C GLN A 48 20.05 12.72 37.45
N LYS A 49 21.06 12.44 38.29
CA LYS A 49 22.30 13.22 38.41
C LYS A 49 23.50 12.59 37.67
N HIS A 50 23.29 11.49 36.95
CA HIS A 50 24.38 10.78 36.28
C HIS A 50 24.80 11.52 35.01
N GLU A 51 26.03 12.03 34.99
CA GLU A 51 26.59 12.87 33.91
C GLU A 51 26.38 12.26 32.51
N ASN A 52 26.64 10.95 32.37
CA ASN A 52 26.43 10.25 31.09
C ASN A 52 24.97 10.26 30.58
N VAL A 53 23.96 10.28 31.47
CA VAL A 53 22.54 10.28 31.06
C VAL A 53 22.16 11.65 30.53
N GLU A 54 22.62 12.71 31.19
CA GLU A 54 22.40 14.08 30.74
C GLU A 54 23.11 14.34 29.40
N GLU A 55 24.35 13.89 29.24
CA GLU A 55 25.07 14.01 27.96
C GLU A 55 24.38 13.24 26.82
N ILE A 56 23.86 12.03 27.08
CA ILE A 56 23.08 11.26 26.10
C ILE A 56 21.82 12.02 25.71
N TYR A 57 21.11 12.57 26.70
CA TYR A 57 19.91 13.36 26.47
C TYR A 57 20.20 14.58 25.60
N GLN A 58 21.24 15.34 25.93
CA GLN A 58 21.66 16.49 25.13
C GLN A 58 22.09 16.09 23.71
N SER A 59 22.81 14.96 23.55
CA SER A 59 23.20 14.46 22.23
C SER A 59 21.99 14.08 21.37
N ILE A 60 20.98 13.43 21.95
CA ILE A 60 19.75 13.07 21.23
C ILE A 60 18.99 14.34 20.85
N LYS A 61 18.89 15.30 21.77
CA LYS A 61 18.22 16.58 21.55
C LYS A 61 18.86 17.36 20.40
N ASN A 62 20.18 17.51 20.40
CA ASN A 62 20.92 18.17 19.33
C ASN A 62 20.70 17.50 17.96
N GLU A 63 20.65 16.16 17.94
CA GLU A 63 20.41 15.40 16.71
C GLU A 63 18.97 15.56 16.21
N PHE A 64 17.98 15.59 17.10
CA PHE A 64 16.59 15.91 16.76
C PHE A 64 16.46 17.33 16.21
N GLU A 65 17.09 18.32 16.84
CA GLU A 65 17.10 19.70 16.32
C GLU A 65 17.73 19.80 14.92
N ARG A 66 18.82 19.07 14.70
CA ARG A 66 19.49 18.99 13.39
C ARG A 66 18.57 18.36 12.34
N LEU A 67 17.90 17.25 12.67
CA LEU A 67 17.05 16.48 11.77
C LEU A 67 15.68 17.10 11.54
N SER A 68 15.16 17.90 12.48
CA SER A 68 13.90 18.63 12.36
C SER A 68 13.86 19.64 11.20
N LYS A 69 15.02 19.91 10.57
CA LYS A 69 15.12 20.69 9.32
C LYS A 69 14.59 19.94 8.10
N TYR A 70 14.54 18.60 8.16
CA TYR A 70 14.14 17.76 7.02
C TYR A 70 12.68 17.30 7.18
N PRO A 71 11.80 17.46 6.18
CA PRO A 71 10.36 17.22 6.34
C PRO A 71 9.98 15.81 6.78
N THR A 72 10.61 14.77 6.19
CA THR A 72 10.33 13.38 6.57
C THR A 72 10.79 13.09 8.00
N ALA A 73 11.98 13.56 8.39
CA ALA A 73 12.48 13.35 9.75
C ALA A 73 11.64 14.11 10.78
N LYS A 74 11.27 15.37 10.48
CA LYS A 74 10.40 16.20 11.30
C LYS A 74 9.04 15.54 11.59
N LEU A 75 8.42 14.91 10.58
CA LEU A 75 7.17 14.16 10.77
C LEU A 75 7.33 13.02 11.78
N TRP A 76 8.43 12.27 11.73
CA TRP A 76 8.67 11.15 12.64
C TRP A 76 9.06 11.60 14.05
N ILE A 77 9.78 12.71 14.18
CA ILE A 77 10.05 13.35 15.48
C ILE A 77 8.72 13.78 16.12
N GLN A 78 7.87 14.48 15.36
CA GLN A 78 6.53 14.87 15.81
C GLN A 78 5.70 13.65 16.26
N TYR A 79 5.77 12.53 15.53
CA TYR A 79 5.10 11.28 15.95
C TYR A 79 5.65 10.73 17.28
N MET A 80 6.96 10.83 17.51
CA MET A 80 7.56 10.46 18.80
C MET A 80 7.08 11.39 19.93
N ASP A 81 6.89 12.69 19.64
CA ASP A 81 6.33 13.65 20.60
C ASP A 81 4.87 13.34 20.95
N MET A 82 4.05 12.96 19.96
CA MET A 82 2.68 12.47 20.22
C MET A 82 2.67 11.25 21.15
N ILE A 83 3.59 10.29 20.93
CA ILE A 83 3.74 9.12 21.82
C ILE A 83 4.18 9.55 23.23
N LYS A 84 5.05 10.55 23.34
CA LYS A 84 5.49 11.10 24.62
C LYS A 84 4.32 11.71 25.39
N ILE A 85 3.46 12.50 24.73
CA ILE A 85 2.25 13.08 25.33
C ILE A 85 1.30 11.97 25.83
N LEU A 86 1.08 10.94 25.01
CA LEU A 86 0.25 9.79 25.42
C LEU A 86 0.82 9.06 26.65
N LYS A 87 2.15 8.90 26.72
CA LYS A 87 2.80 8.31 27.90
C LYS A 87 2.66 9.18 29.15
N LEU A 88 2.71 10.50 29.00
CA LEU A 88 2.47 11.46 30.11
C LEU A 88 1.03 11.35 30.61
N PHE A 89 0.06 11.29 29.70
CA PHE A 89 -1.35 11.08 30.06
C PHE A 89 -1.57 9.74 30.79
N ILE A 90 -1.02 8.64 30.27
CA ILE A 90 -1.09 7.33 30.93
C ILE A 90 -0.45 7.39 32.31
N LYS A 91 0.69 8.08 32.45
CA LYS A 91 1.35 8.26 33.76
C LYS A 91 0.44 9.02 34.72
N ALA A 92 -0.16 10.12 34.29
CA ALA A 92 -1.09 10.91 35.09
C ALA A 92 -2.25 10.04 35.59
N GLU A 93 -2.93 9.34 34.68
CA GLU A 93 -4.04 8.45 35.02
C GLU A 93 -3.63 7.33 35.99
N ARG A 94 -2.45 6.72 35.76
CA ARG A 94 -1.99 5.59 36.59
C ARG A 94 -1.62 6.00 38.00
N THR A 95 -1.08 7.21 38.15
CA THR A 95 -0.62 7.78 39.43
C THR A 95 -1.66 8.63 40.12
N GLY A 96 -2.75 9.00 39.45
CA GLY A 96 -3.73 9.97 39.93
C GLY A 96 -3.14 11.37 40.08
N ASP A 97 -2.22 11.77 39.22
CA ASP A 97 -1.61 13.11 39.21
C ASP A 97 -2.49 14.07 38.40
N TRP A 98 -3.21 14.94 39.11
CA TRP A 98 -4.21 15.84 38.52
C TRP A 98 -3.58 16.91 37.61
N PHE A 99 -2.46 17.51 38.03
CA PHE A 99 -1.80 18.55 37.25
C PHE A 99 -1.18 17.97 35.98
N LEU A 100 -0.59 16.77 36.08
CA LEU A 100 -0.04 16.09 34.93
C LEU A 100 -1.14 15.64 33.96
N HIS A 101 -2.34 15.30 34.46
CA HIS A 101 -3.50 14.99 33.62
C HIS A 101 -3.90 16.22 32.79
N LEU A 102 -4.12 17.37 33.43
CA LEU A 102 -4.50 18.61 32.74
C LEU A 102 -3.42 19.06 31.74
N HIS A 103 -2.14 18.97 32.12
CA HIS A 103 -1.04 19.27 31.21
C HIS A 103 -1.05 18.35 29.99
N ALA A 104 -1.18 17.03 30.17
CA ALA A 104 -1.19 16.10 29.05
C ALA A 104 -2.39 16.32 28.12
N VAL A 105 -3.57 16.65 28.64
CA VAL A 105 -4.76 16.99 27.83
C VAL A 105 -4.55 18.30 27.06
N HIS A 106 -3.91 19.29 27.66
CA HIS A 106 -3.52 20.54 26.99
C HIS A 106 -2.59 20.28 25.79
N GLU A 107 -1.54 19.50 25.98
CA GLU A 107 -0.57 19.16 24.91
C GLU A 107 -1.21 18.35 23.76
N MET A 108 -2.37 17.70 23.98
CA MET A 108 -3.10 17.00 22.91
C MET A 108 -3.92 17.93 22.01
N LEU A 109 -4.26 19.14 22.46
CA LEU A 109 -5.15 20.04 21.71
C LEU A 109 -4.66 20.34 20.29
N PRO A 110 -3.37 20.70 20.06
CA PRO A 110 -2.92 21.04 18.70
C PRO A 110 -3.11 19.87 17.72
N PHE A 111 -2.91 18.64 18.20
CA PHE A 111 -3.08 17.45 17.39
C PHE A 111 -4.56 17.18 17.08
N PHE A 112 -5.48 17.36 18.04
CA PHE A 112 -6.92 17.25 17.77
C PHE A 112 -7.39 18.28 16.74
N ALA A 113 -6.89 19.51 16.84
CA ALA A 113 -7.22 20.58 15.91
C ALA A 113 -6.71 20.32 14.50
N ALA A 114 -5.42 20.02 14.36
CA ALA A 114 -4.79 19.86 13.06
C ALA A 114 -5.28 18.63 12.29
N THR A 115 -5.63 17.54 13.00
CA THR A 115 -6.14 16.29 12.39
C THR A 115 -7.66 16.30 12.14
N GLY A 116 -8.36 17.35 12.60
CA GLY A 116 -9.79 17.51 12.36
C GLY A 116 -10.71 16.74 13.30
N HIS A 117 -10.20 16.32 14.46
CA HIS A 117 -11.00 15.75 15.54
C HIS A 117 -11.75 16.85 16.33
N ASN A 118 -12.60 17.60 15.62
CA ASN A 118 -13.23 18.83 16.11
C ASN A 118 -14.04 18.65 17.39
N LEU A 119 -14.75 17.52 17.55
CA LEU A 119 -15.53 17.26 18.76
C LEU A 119 -14.64 17.03 19.99
N TYR A 120 -13.53 16.29 19.81
CA TYR A 120 -12.54 16.10 20.86
C TYR A 120 -11.86 17.43 21.21
N LEU A 121 -11.49 18.23 20.20
CA LEU A 121 -10.95 19.58 20.41
C LEU A 121 -11.90 20.44 21.25
N LYS A 122 -13.16 20.59 20.83
CA LYS A 122 -14.15 21.42 21.53
C LYS A 122 -14.38 20.95 22.96
N SER A 123 -14.56 19.65 23.15
CA SER A 123 -14.84 19.06 24.46
C SER A 123 -13.64 19.19 25.40
N ALA A 124 -12.43 18.87 24.92
CA ALA A 124 -11.21 19.00 25.72
C ALA A 124 -10.89 20.47 26.05
N TYR A 125 -11.12 21.38 25.11
CA TYR A 125 -10.93 22.82 25.32
C TYR A 125 -11.87 23.37 26.41
N CYS A 126 -13.18 23.05 26.33
CA CYS A 126 -14.14 23.45 27.36
C CYS A 126 -13.85 22.79 28.71
N TYR A 127 -13.48 21.51 28.70
CA TYR A 127 -13.09 20.77 29.89
C TYR A 127 -11.91 21.45 30.60
N LEU A 128 -10.84 21.78 29.88
CA LEU A 128 -9.67 22.46 30.46
C LEU A 128 -10.03 23.81 31.09
N GLN A 129 -10.90 24.60 30.45
CA GLN A 129 -11.37 25.87 31.01
C GLN A 129 -12.15 25.68 32.32
N GLN A 130 -13.08 24.72 32.36
CA GLN A 130 -13.84 24.40 33.58
C GLN A 130 -12.92 23.87 34.69
N MET A 131 -11.92 23.06 34.34
CA MET A 131 -10.99 22.51 35.33
C MET A 131 -10.07 23.59 35.92
N GLN A 132 -9.83 24.69 35.22
CA GLN A 132 -9.07 25.84 35.73
C GLN A 132 -9.85 26.65 36.78
N THR A 133 -11.18 26.75 36.67
CA THR A 133 -12.03 27.46 37.66
C THR A 133 -12.52 26.57 38.79
N LEU A 134 -12.21 25.27 38.74
CA LEU A 134 -12.66 24.26 39.71
C LEU A 134 -12.26 24.59 41.16
N GLU A 135 -11.06 25.14 41.37
CA GLU A 135 -10.58 25.56 42.70
C GLU A 135 -11.50 26.62 43.33
N THR A 136 -12.00 27.55 42.51
CA THR A 136 -12.87 28.64 42.97
C THR A 136 -14.35 28.27 43.03
N GLU A 137 -14.85 27.49 42.06
CA GLU A 137 -16.27 27.15 41.96
C GLU A 137 -16.66 25.95 42.84
N TYR A 138 -15.76 24.96 42.96
CA TYR A 138 -16.00 23.70 43.68
C TYR A 138 -14.74 23.24 44.46
N PRO A 139 -14.31 23.98 45.50
CA PRO A 139 -13.06 23.72 46.22
C PRO A 139 -12.97 22.31 46.81
N ASP A 140 -14.09 21.77 47.31
CA ASP A 140 -14.14 20.40 47.86
C ASP A 140 -13.86 19.33 46.80
N MET A 141 -14.34 19.54 45.57
CA MET A 141 -14.08 18.63 44.45
C MET A 141 -12.63 18.77 43.98
N TYR A 142 -12.13 20.00 43.90
CA TYR A 142 -10.73 20.28 43.56
C TYR A 142 -9.75 19.59 44.52
N SER A 143 -9.99 19.66 45.83
CA SER A 143 -9.18 18.96 46.85
C SER A 143 -9.14 17.45 46.58
N LYS A 144 -10.31 16.84 46.35
CA LYS A 144 -10.40 15.41 46.03
C LYS A 144 -9.68 15.05 44.73
N PHE A 145 -9.75 15.89 43.71
CA PHE A 145 -9.04 15.63 42.45
C PHE A 145 -7.53 15.70 42.63
N CYS A 146 -7.03 16.66 43.42
CA CYS A 146 -5.62 16.78 43.80
C CYS A 146 -5.12 15.58 44.63
N GLU A 147 -6.01 14.97 45.44
CA GLU A 147 -5.74 13.72 46.15
C GLU A 147 -5.78 12.47 45.23
N GLY A 148 -6.10 12.64 43.94
CA GLY A 148 -6.11 11.59 42.94
C GLY A 148 -7.44 10.86 42.76
N TYR A 149 -8.55 11.41 43.28
CA TYR A 149 -9.90 10.80 43.14
C TYR A 149 -10.53 11.00 41.75
N HIS A 150 -9.85 11.67 40.81
CA HIS A 150 -10.29 11.74 39.42
C HIS A 150 -10.10 10.41 38.65
N VAL A 151 -9.31 9.48 39.22
CA VAL A 151 -9.10 8.12 38.66
C VAL A 151 -9.68 7.06 39.58
N VAL A 152 -10.12 5.94 38.99
CA VAL A 152 -10.61 4.79 39.73
C VAL A 152 -9.45 3.90 40.14
N ARG A 153 -9.38 3.51 41.41
CA ARG A 153 -8.39 2.56 41.94
C ARG A 153 -9.08 1.31 42.47
N ARG A 154 -8.64 0.14 42.01
CA ARG A 154 -9.11 -1.18 42.50
C ARG A 154 -8.16 -1.82 43.52
N SER A 155 -6.99 -1.22 43.71
CA SER A 155 -5.96 -1.67 44.66
C SER A 155 -5.20 -0.46 45.17
N ASN A 156 -4.55 -0.58 46.34
CA ASN A 156 -3.75 0.49 46.94
C ASN A 156 -2.36 0.66 46.28
N ARG A 157 -2.10 0.03 45.14
CA ARG A 157 -0.82 0.16 44.42
C ARG A 157 -0.74 1.56 43.78
N TYR A 158 0.44 2.19 43.86
CA TYR A 158 0.67 3.55 43.35
C TYR A 158 0.34 3.71 41.85
N TRP A 159 0.64 2.71 41.02
CA TRP A 159 0.41 2.72 39.56
C TRP A 159 -0.90 2.00 39.15
N ALA A 160 -1.93 2.02 39.99
CA ALA A 160 -3.17 1.27 39.76
C ALA A 160 -4.37 2.12 39.30
N GLY A 161 -4.19 3.43 39.12
CA GLY A 161 -5.24 4.29 38.59
C GLY A 161 -5.68 3.86 37.19
N ILE A 162 -6.98 3.94 36.92
CA ILE A 162 -7.59 3.73 35.62
C ILE A 162 -8.73 4.73 35.44
N SER A 163 -8.99 5.11 34.19
CA SER A 163 -10.16 5.92 33.87
C SER A 163 -11.45 5.18 34.19
N THR A 164 -12.52 5.93 34.47
CA THR A 164 -13.83 5.38 34.82
C THR A 164 -14.38 4.47 33.73
N ASP A 165 -14.22 4.86 32.46
CA ASP A 165 -14.65 4.06 31.31
C ASP A 165 -13.89 2.71 31.24
N LEU A 166 -12.56 2.75 31.40
CA LEU A 166 -11.75 1.52 31.43
C LEU A 166 -12.09 0.64 32.64
N ALA A 167 -12.45 1.24 33.77
CA ALA A 167 -12.92 0.51 34.95
C ALA A 167 -14.25 -0.20 34.67
N ILE A 168 -15.22 0.50 34.07
CA ILE A 168 -16.50 -0.05 33.62
C ILE A 168 -16.27 -1.18 32.62
N GLU A 169 -15.37 -0.99 31.65
CA GLU A 169 -15.08 -2.00 30.64
C GLU A 169 -14.51 -3.29 31.27
N GLN A 170 -13.51 -3.14 32.16
CA GLN A 170 -12.83 -4.26 32.79
C GLN A 170 -13.66 -4.99 33.86
N THR A 171 -14.75 -4.37 34.34
CA THR A 171 -15.61 -4.93 35.39
C THR A 171 -16.97 -5.33 34.81
N LEU A 172 -17.83 -4.35 34.56
CA LEU A 172 -19.19 -4.56 34.08
C LEU A 172 -19.19 -5.16 32.67
N MET A 173 -18.54 -4.54 31.69
CA MET A 173 -18.64 -5.00 30.29
C MET A 173 -17.96 -6.34 30.08
N ARG A 174 -16.90 -6.66 30.82
CA ARG A 174 -16.27 -7.98 30.77
C ARG A 174 -17.26 -9.09 31.11
N SER A 175 -18.05 -8.94 32.17
CA SER A 175 -19.07 -9.93 32.56
C SER A 175 -20.20 -10.08 31.53
N VAL A 176 -20.51 -8.98 30.84
CA VAL A 176 -21.52 -8.90 29.77
C VAL A 176 -21.02 -9.56 28.46
N LYS A 177 -19.71 -9.51 28.19
CA LYS A 177 -19.07 -9.97 26.95
C LYS A 177 -18.45 -11.39 27.02
N THR A 178 -18.36 -11.99 28.20
CA THR A 178 -17.89 -13.39 28.37
C THR A 178 -18.91 -14.41 27.88
N SER A 179 -18.49 -15.66 27.64
CA SER A 179 -19.39 -16.76 27.25
C SER A 179 -20.45 -16.99 28.34
N GLY A 180 -21.74 -16.91 27.97
CA GLY A 180 -22.87 -16.90 28.91
C GLY A 180 -23.31 -15.49 29.36
N GLY A 181 -22.66 -14.44 28.88
CA GLY A 181 -23.06 -13.04 29.05
C GLY A 181 -24.02 -12.54 27.97
N MET A 182 -24.52 -11.32 28.12
CA MET A 182 -25.61 -10.75 27.30
C MET A 182 -25.28 -10.56 25.82
N THR A 183 -24.00 -10.45 25.45
CA THR A 183 -23.57 -9.99 24.10
C THR A 183 -22.89 -11.05 23.24
N ARG A 184 -22.71 -12.28 23.73
CA ARG A 184 -22.17 -13.41 22.94
C ARG A 184 -23.24 -14.48 22.73
N GLY A 185 -23.77 -14.61 21.50
CA GLY A 185 -24.79 -15.60 21.13
C GLY A 185 -25.88 -15.00 20.23
N LYS A 186 -26.99 -15.72 19.99
CA LYS A 186 -28.15 -15.27 19.16
C LYS A 186 -29.00 -14.15 19.80
N GLY A 187 -28.40 -13.29 20.64
CA GLY A 187 -29.12 -12.31 21.46
C GLY A 187 -29.93 -12.95 22.61
N MET A 188 -30.35 -12.11 23.57
CA MET A 188 -31.25 -12.50 24.68
C MET A 188 -32.58 -11.75 24.54
N THR A 189 -33.71 -12.42 24.83
CA THR A 189 -35.01 -11.75 24.92
C THR A 189 -35.05 -10.78 26.11
N GLU A 190 -35.99 -9.83 26.11
CA GLU A 190 -36.11 -8.83 27.18
C GLU A 190 -36.29 -9.48 28.57
N VAL A 191 -37.08 -10.55 28.65
CA VAL A 191 -37.27 -11.34 29.88
C VAL A 191 -35.97 -12.01 30.34
N GLN A 192 -35.17 -12.53 29.40
CA GLN A 192 -33.87 -13.13 29.70
C GLN A 192 -32.86 -12.07 30.16
N ARG A 193 -32.87 -10.88 29.56
CA ARG A 193 -32.05 -9.73 30.00
C ARG A 193 -32.42 -9.30 31.42
N ALA A 194 -33.71 -9.14 31.72
CA ALA A 194 -34.19 -8.80 33.05
C ALA A 194 -33.77 -9.86 34.09
N LYS A 195 -33.94 -11.15 33.77
CA LYS A 195 -33.52 -12.25 34.64
C LYS A 195 -32.00 -12.27 34.88
N TRP A 196 -31.21 -11.99 33.84
CA TRP A 196 -29.76 -11.88 33.97
C TRP A 196 -29.35 -10.69 34.83
N LEU A 197 -29.94 -9.51 34.59
CA LEU A 197 -29.66 -8.28 35.36
C LEU A 197 -30.01 -8.44 36.84
N LEU A 198 -31.18 -9.03 37.14
CA LEU A 198 -31.65 -9.22 38.52
C LEU A 198 -30.89 -10.33 39.26
N SER A 199 -30.36 -11.33 38.55
CA SER A 199 -29.58 -12.42 39.16
C SER A 199 -28.09 -12.09 39.32
N MET A 200 -27.55 -11.12 38.57
CA MET A 200 -26.14 -10.74 38.57
C MET A 200 -25.58 -10.42 39.97
N PRO A 201 -26.25 -9.60 40.81
CA PRO A 201 -25.77 -9.32 42.16
C PRO A 201 -25.68 -10.58 43.04
N ALA A 202 -26.68 -11.46 42.98
CA ALA A 202 -26.69 -12.72 43.73
C ALA A 202 -25.58 -13.67 43.25
N CYS A 203 -25.41 -13.81 41.92
CA CYS A 203 -24.35 -14.61 41.32
C CYS A 203 -22.95 -14.06 41.67
N SER A 204 -22.77 -12.74 41.70
CA SER A 204 -21.51 -12.11 42.13
C SER A 204 -21.20 -12.39 43.59
N GLY A 205 -22.22 -12.36 44.48
CA GLY A 205 -22.10 -12.74 45.88
C GLY A 205 -21.69 -14.21 46.05
N ILE A 206 -22.35 -15.13 45.33
CA ILE A 206 -22.01 -16.56 45.35
C ILE A 206 -20.60 -16.81 44.80
N ASN A 207 -20.21 -16.16 43.70
CA ASN A 207 -18.87 -16.29 43.13
C ASN A 207 -17.79 -15.76 44.08
N SER A 208 -18.05 -14.65 44.78
CA SER A 208 -17.14 -14.11 45.80
C SER A 208 -17.01 -15.06 47.00
N ALA A 209 -18.12 -15.65 47.44
CA ALA A 209 -18.12 -16.66 48.50
C ALA A 209 -17.36 -17.93 48.09
N MET A 210 -17.57 -18.44 46.87
CA MET A 210 -16.86 -19.60 46.33
C MET A 210 -15.36 -19.35 46.20
N GLN A 211 -14.93 -18.17 45.74
CA GLN A 211 -13.51 -17.80 45.69
C GLN A 211 -12.88 -17.75 47.08
N THR A 212 -13.65 -17.36 48.10
CA THR A 212 -13.22 -17.34 49.50
C THR A 212 -13.10 -18.76 50.06
N VAL A 213 -14.04 -19.64 49.73
CA VAL A 213 -14.07 -21.05 50.18
C VAL A 213 -12.95 -21.88 49.54
N GLU A 214 -12.69 -21.70 48.25
CA GLU A 214 -11.67 -22.47 47.51
C GLU A 214 -10.24 -21.95 47.74
N ASN A 215 -10.05 -20.85 48.49
CA ASN A 215 -8.79 -20.11 48.59
C ASN A 215 -8.18 -19.71 47.22
N LEU A 216 -8.97 -19.82 46.15
CA LEU A 216 -8.66 -19.33 44.81
C LEU A 216 -9.05 -17.86 44.72
N GLN A 217 -8.56 -17.04 45.67
CA GLN A 217 -8.49 -15.63 45.38
C GLN A 217 -7.62 -15.50 44.12
N TYR A 218 -8.21 -15.03 43.03
CA TYR A 218 -7.43 -14.53 41.89
C TYR A 218 -6.73 -13.25 42.35
N THR A 219 -5.80 -13.36 43.31
CA THR A 219 -4.83 -12.33 43.60
C THR A 219 -4.09 -12.15 42.28
N THR A 220 -4.34 -11.03 41.63
CA THR A 220 -3.49 -10.58 40.54
C THR A 220 -2.07 -10.67 41.06
N SER A 221 -1.28 -11.54 40.43
CA SER A 221 0.11 -11.76 40.80
C SER A 221 0.78 -10.40 41.09
N GLU A 222 1.71 -10.35 42.05
CA GLU A 222 2.48 -9.11 42.29
C GLU A 222 3.12 -8.59 40.98
N GLN A 223 3.41 -9.51 40.06
CA GLN A 223 3.85 -9.22 38.72
C GLN A 223 2.69 -8.76 37.81
N HIS A 224 2.84 -7.56 37.25
CA HIS A 224 1.92 -7.02 36.24
C HIS A 224 1.86 -7.95 35.01
N LYS A 225 0.69 -8.13 34.39
CA LYS A 225 0.50 -9.04 33.24
C LYS A 225 1.46 -8.77 32.06
N GLU A 226 1.83 -7.50 31.90
CA GLU A 226 2.77 -7.05 30.85
C GLU A 226 4.24 -7.40 31.17
N SER A 227 4.54 -7.79 32.40
CA SER A 227 5.89 -8.16 32.85
C SER A 227 6.20 -9.64 32.68
N THR A 228 5.28 -10.44 32.13
CA THR A 228 5.46 -11.87 31.87
C THR A 228 6.56 -12.10 30.80
N LYS A 229 7.33 -13.19 30.94
CA LYS A 229 8.42 -13.51 30.00
C LYS A 229 7.94 -13.61 28.54
N SER A 230 6.78 -14.22 28.31
CA SER A 230 6.18 -14.36 26.98
C SER A 230 5.80 -13.01 26.36
N ARG A 231 5.32 -12.05 27.16
CA ARG A 231 5.05 -10.69 26.69
C ARG A 231 6.33 -9.96 26.34
N GLN A 232 7.36 -10.04 27.19
CA GLN A 232 8.67 -9.45 26.92
C GLN A 232 9.31 -10.01 25.64
N GLU A 233 9.20 -11.31 25.38
CA GLU A 233 9.70 -11.96 24.16
C GLU A 233 8.96 -11.46 22.92
N ARG A 234 7.62 -11.33 22.99
CA ARG A 234 6.80 -10.78 21.90
C ARG A 234 7.16 -9.33 21.61
N ASP A 235 7.21 -8.47 22.62
CA ASP A 235 7.55 -7.06 22.45
C ASP A 235 8.97 -6.90 21.88
N ASN A 236 9.93 -7.75 22.30
CA ASN A 236 11.27 -7.77 21.71
C ASN A 236 11.23 -8.17 20.23
N LYS A 237 10.44 -9.16 19.84
CA LYS A 237 10.26 -9.56 18.44
C LYS A 237 9.66 -8.44 17.60
N ASP A 238 8.64 -7.76 18.12
CA ASP A 238 7.98 -6.65 17.43
C ASP A 238 8.94 -5.47 17.25
N VAL A 239 9.72 -5.13 18.28
CA VAL A 239 10.78 -4.12 18.20
C VAL A 239 11.82 -4.47 17.14
N LEU A 240 12.30 -5.72 17.11
CA LEU A 240 13.27 -6.16 16.10
C LEU A 240 12.71 -6.08 14.68
N THR A 241 11.42 -6.39 14.50
CA THR A 241 10.72 -6.30 13.22
C THR A 241 10.68 -4.84 12.75
N ILE A 242 10.24 -3.92 13.61
CA ILE A 242 10.20 -2.48 13.30
C ILE A 242 11.61 -1.95 12.99
N LEU A 243 12.62 -2.33 13.79
CA LEU A 243 14.00 -1.90 13.55
C LEU A 243 14.54 -2.42 12.21
N SER A 244 14.25 -3.67 11.84
CA SER A 244 14.65 -4.21 10.54
C SER A 244 14.00 -3.45 9.39
N TYR A 245 12.72 -3.09 9.54
CA TYR A 245 11.96 -2.32 8.56
C TYR A 245 12.52 -0.90 8.37
N LEU A 246 12.76 -0.19 9.47
CA LEU A 246 13.28 1.18 9.46
C LEU A 246 14.76 1.26 9.02
N ARG A 247 15.56 0.22 9.21
CA ARG A 247 16.94 0.19 8.68
C ARG A 247 16.99 0.28 7.16
N GLU A 248 16.04 -0.35 6.49
CA GLU A 248 15.95 -0.30 5.02
C GLU A 248 15.31 0.99 4.53
N ARG A 249 14.47 1.61 5.36
CA ARG A 249 13.61 2.75 5.04
C ARG A 249 13.80 3.86 6.07
N ASN A 250 15.02 4.37 6.18
CA ASN A 250 15.37 5.32 7.23
C ASN A 250 14.57 6.64 7.08
N PRO A 251 13.72 7.01 8.06
CA PRO A 251 13.01 8.29 8.04
C PRO A 251 13.91 9.48 8.43
N PHE A 252 15.03 9.23 9.12
CA PHE A 252 15.96 10.23 9.63
C PHE A 252 17.10 10.56 8.65
N SER A 253 16.79 10.54 7.36
CA SER A 253 17.73 10.94 6.31
C SER A 253 17.66 12.44 6.05
N GLU A 254 18.76 13.04 5.63
CA GLU A 254 18.90 14.46 5.24
C GLU A 254 18.25 14.77 3.88
N SER A 255 17.02 14.29 3.68
CA SER A 255 16.24 14.43 2.47
C SER A 255 15.34 15.66 2.57
N LEU A 256 15.37 16.53 1.55
CA LEU A 256 14.45 17.67 1.46
C LEU A 256 13.02 17.23 1.11
N ASP A 257 12.86 16.03 0.55
CA ASP A 257 11.54 15.51 0.22
C ASP A 257 10.78 14.96 1.44
N LEU A 258 9.48 15.23 1.48
CA LEU A 258 8.52 14.54 2.34
C LEU A 258 8.08 13.25 1.61
N ARG A 259 8.38 12.07 2.16
CA ARG A 259 8.05 10.80 1.49
C ARG A 259 7.31 9.81 2.39
N ASN A 260 6.48 8.97 1.78
CA ASN A 260 6.00 7.75 2.40
C ASN A 260 7.15 6.74 2.49
N ILE A 261 7.50 6.26 3.69
CA ILE A 261 8.65 5.37 3.85
C ILE A 261 8.39 3.94 3.36
N GLU A 262 7.12 3.52 3.25
CA GLU A 262 6.72 2.19 2.78
C GLU A 262 6.77 2.09 1.25
N THR A 263 6.18 3.09 0.57
CA THR A 263 6.02 3.12 -0.89
C THR A 263 7.08 3.97 -1.59
N GLY A 264 7.77 4.83 -0.85
CA GLY A 264 8.76 5.80 -1.35
C GLY A 264 8.16 6.99 -2.12
N VAL A 265 6.84 7.09 -2.23
CA VAL A 265 6.17 8.18 -2.93
C VAL A 265 6.44 9.52 -2.23
N THR A 266 6.91 10.50 -3.00
CA THR A 266 7.16 11.86 -2.53
C THR A 266 5.88 12.69 -2.57
N ALA A 267 5.70 13.51 -1.55
CA ALA A 267 4.59 14.44 -1.43
C ALA A 267 4.80 15.66 -2.32
N THR A 268 3.71 16.31 -2.75
CA THR A 268 3.80 17.65 -3.38
C THR A 268 3.94 18.72 -2.31
N ASP A 269 4.35 19.91 -2.71
CA ASP A 269 4.47 21.11 -1.89
C ASP A 269 3.19 21.48 -1.11
N GLU A 270 2.02 21.01 -1.57
CA GLU A 270 0.75 21.21 -0.86
C GLU A 270 0.63 20.41 0.45
N VAL A 271 1.41 19.33 0.64
CA VAL A 271 1.30 18.43 1.80
C VAL A 271 2.13 18.98 2.96
N ASN A 272 1.47 19.27 4.08
CA ASN A 272 2.09 19.93 5.24
C ASN A 272 2.02 19.09 6.54
N VAL A 273 1.87 17.76 6.45
CA VAL A 273 1.74 16.87 7.62
C VAL A 273 2.91 16.93 8.62
N HIS A 274 4.09 17.33 8.18
CA HIS A 274 5.25 17.55 9.04
C HIS A 274 5.16 18.81 9.93
N ASN A 275 4.12 19.64 9.77
CA ASN A 275 3.87 20.86 10.56
C ASN A 275 2.53 20.78 11.33
N THR A 276 2.12 19.60 11.77
CA THR A 276 0.80 19.39 12.39
C THR A 276 0.61 20.25 13.64
N GLU A 277 1.63 20.31 14.50
CA GLU A 277 1.60 21.10 15.74
C GLU A 277 1.34 22.59 15.46
N LEU A 278 2.15 23.22 14.60
CA LEU A 278 1.99 24.63 14.21
C LEU A 278 0.63 24.95 13.57
N VAL A 279 0.07 24.00 12.80
CA VAL A 279 -1.26 24.15 12.22
C VAL A 279 -2.33 24.08 13.30
N GLY A 280 -2.17 23.18 14.26
CA GLY A 280 -3.07 23.01 15.40
C GLY A 280 -3.10 24.22 16.32
N GLU A 281 -1.93 24.77 16.66
CA GLU A 281 -1.79 25.97 17.49
C GLU A 281 -2.52 27.17 16.88
N LYS A 282 -2.37 27.38 15.56
CA LYS A 282 -3.10 28.45 14.84
C LYS A 282 -4.61 28.29 14.91
N ILE A 283 -5.11 27.06 14.87
CA ILE A 283 -6.54 26.79 15.02
C ILE A 283 -6.99 27.12 16.44
N ILE A 284 -6.24 26.70 17.46
CA ILE A 284 -6.55 26.98 18.87
C ILE A 284 -6.54 28.49 19.14
N GLU A 285 -5.55 29.21 18.61
CA GLU A 285 -5.46 30.67 18.73
C GLU A 285 -6.71 31.36 18.15
N SER A 286 -7.26 30.84 17.05
CA SER A 286 -8.50 31.35 16.47
C SER A 286 -9.75 31.08 17.32
N MET A 287 -9.68 30.18 18.31
CA MET A 287 -10.77 29.88 19.25
C MET A 287 -10.81 30.81 20.46
N LYS A 288 -9.80 31.67 20.64
CA LYS A 288 -9.74 32.61 21.75
C LYS A 288 -10.91 33.60 21.68
N ASP A 289 -11.53 33.88 22.83
CA ASP A 289 -12.62 34.84 23.00
C ASP A 289 -13.89 34.53 22.15
N GLN A 290 -14.05 33.27 21.73
CA GLN A 290 -15.21 32.78 20.98
C GLN A 290 -15.84 31.57 21.67
N ASP A 291 -17.16 31.39 21.51
CA ASP A 291 -17.84 30.19 22.00
C ASP A 291 -17.38 28.95 21.21
N ALA A 292 -16.81 27.97 21.90
CA ALA A 292 -16.20 26.79 21.27
C ALA A 292 -17.19 25.99 20.41
N PHE A 293 -18.48 25.99 20.74
CA PHE A 293 -19.50 25.25 19.99
C PHE A 293 -19.97 26.00 18.74
N SER A 294 -19.93 27.34 18.76
CA SER A 294 -20.26 28.21 17.62
C SER A 294 -19.24 28.18 16.46
N ILE A 295 -17.99 27.79 16.73
CA ILE A 295 -16.92 27.79 15.74
C ILE A 295 -17.08 26.62 14.76
N SER A 296 -16.96 26.91 13.46
CA SER A 296 -16.92 25.92 12.38
C SER A 296 -15.51 25.85 11.78
N PHE A 297 -14.89 24.68 11.82
CA PHE A 297 -13.52 24.48 11.32
C PHE A 297 -13.50 24.15 9.82
N LYS A 298 -12.74 24.91 9.04
CA LYS A 298 -12.54 24.61 7.61
C LYS A 298 -11.47 23.53 7.41
N ARG A 299 -11.68 22.55 6.51
CA ARG A 299 -10.69 21.52 6.17
C ARG A 299 -9.43 22.13 5.55
N SER A 300 -9.54 23.30 4.94
CA SER A 300 -8.38 24.08 4.48
C SER A 300 -7.48 24.56 5.61
N MET A 301 -7.98 24.66 6.84
CA MET A 301 -7.19 24.99 8.03
C MET A 301 -6.48 23.76 8.60
N GLN A 302 -6.94 22.56 8.28
CA GLN A 302 -6.38 21.30 8.77
C GLN A 302 -5.16 20.87 7.96
N VAL A 303 -4.45 19.88 8.48
CA VAL A 303 -3.26 19.35 7.86
C VAL A 303 -3.59 18.49 6.64
N LYS A 304 -2.85 18.69 5.54
CA LYS A 304 -2.99 17.95 4.27
C LYS A 304 -2.06 16.74 4.27
N THR A 305 -2.59 15.59 3.86
CA THR A 305 -1.86 14.31 3.82
C THR A 305 -1.61 13.82 2.40
N LEU A 306 -0.68 12.87 2.23
CA LEU A 306 -0.31 12.28 0.94
C LEU A 306 -1.48 11.63 0.18
N ASN A 307 -2.44 11.02 0.91
CA ASN A 307 -3.61 10.36 0.34
C ASN A 307 -4.68 11.34 -0.19
N GLU A 308 -4.50 12.65 -0.03
CA GLU A 308 -5.42 13.65 -0.60
C GLU A 308 -5.21 13.91 -2.10
N LYS A 309 -4.26 13.21 -2.73
CA LYS A 309 -4.02 13.24 -4.18
C LYS A 309 -4.87 12.23 -4.96
N THR A 310 -6.18 12.46 -5.02
CA THR A 310 -6.97 12.16 -6.23
C THR A 310 -7.99 13.27 -6.40
N LYS A 311 -7.50 14.43 -6.83
CA LYS A 311 -8.33 15.64 -6.95
C LYS A 311 -9.03 15.69 -8.31
N ILE A 312 -10.35 15.75 -8.25
CA ILE A 312 -11.25 16.18 -9.31
C ILE A 312 -11.08 17.71 -9.47
N ARG A 313 -10.92 18.19 -10.70
CA ARG A 313 -11.02 19.62 -11.01
C ARG A 313 -12.44 19.95 -11.45
N THR A 314 -13.20 20.64 -10.62
CA THR A 314 -14.30 21.52 -11.04
C THR A 314 -14.32 22.76 -10.13
N GLN A 315 -14.80 23.87 -10.68
CA GLN A 315 -14.69 25.24 -10.15
C GLN A 315 -14.88 25.37 -8.62
N GLY A 316 -13.78 25.68 -7.91
CA GLY A 316 -13.81 26.43 -6.65
C GLY A 316 -13.35 25.71 -5.38
N ASP A 317 -13.63 24.44 -5.15
CA ASP A 317 -13.30 23.77 -3.88
C ASP A 317 -12.96 22.28 -4.07
N THR A 318 -11.82 21.84 -3.52
CA THR A 318 -11.29 20.47 -3.71
C THR A 318 -11.59 19.57 -2.50
N LEU A 319 -12.40 18.52 -2.71
CA LEU A 319 -12.82 17.58 -1.66
C LEU A 319 -12.42 16.15 -2.00
N ASN A 320 -11.69 15.50 -1.10
CA ASN A 320 -11.29 14.09 -1.20
C ASN A 320 -12.42 13.18 -0.69
N VAL A 321 -13.02 12.38 -1.59
CA VAL A 321 -14.11 11.43 -1.31
C VAL A 321 -13.68 10.06 -1.81
N SER A 322 -13.86 9.01 -1.00
CA SER A 322 -13.58 7.63 -1.42
C SER A 322 -14.41 7.26 -2.65
N SER A 323 -13.81 6.58 -3.64
CA SER A 323 -14.46 6.17 -4.89
C SER A 323 -15.79 5.45 -4.69
N GLN A 324 -15.90 4.61 -3.65
CA GLN A 324 -17.13 3.87 -3.33
C GLN A 324 -18.25 4.78 -2.80
N LEU A 325 -17.93 5.68 -1.86
CA LEU A 325 -18.90 6.65 -1.35
C LEU A 325 -19.36 7.62 -2.43
N LEU A 326 -18.45 8.03 -3.33
CA LEU A 326 -18.79 8.88 -4.46
C LEU A 326 -19.76 8.15 -5.41
N PHE A 327 -19.48 6.90 -5.74
CA PHE A 327 -20.34 6.04 -6.57
C PHE A 327 -21.76 5.93 -6.00
N GLN A 328 -21.89 5.57 -4.71
CA GLN A 328 -23.18 5.43 -4.05
C GLN A 328 -23.99 6.74 -4.08
N ARG A 329 -23.35 7.88 -3.80
CA ARG A 329 -24.04 9.19 -3.80
C ARG A 329 -24.46 9.63 -5.18
N LEU A 330 -23.62 9.41 -6.20
CA LEU A 330 -23.93 9.76 -7.59
C LEU A 330 -25.09 8.91 -8.13
N ILE A 331 -25.12 7.61 -7.85
CA ILE A 331 -26.22 6.72 -8.28
C ILE A 331 -27.54 7.10 -7.60
N THR A 332 -27.52 7.46 -6.32
CA THR A 332 -28.75 7.90 -5.63
C THR A 332 -29.22 9.26 -6.16
N ALA A 333 -28.30 10.19 -6.41
CA ALA A 333 -28.62 11.48 -7.03
C ALA A 333 -29.19 11.32 -8.44
N ALA A 334 -28.66 10.37 -9.22
CA ALA A 334 -29.01 10.13 -10.61
C ALA A 334 -30.51 9.88 -10.79
N LYS A 335 -31.11 9.10 -9.87
CA LYS A 335 -32.56 8.80 -9.86
C LYS A 335 -33.45 10.04 -9.80
N HIS A 336 -32.93 11.17 -9.33
CA HIS A 336 -33.69 12.40 -9.17
C HIS A 336 -33.36 13.47 -10.23
N VAL A 337 -32.30 13.27 -11.01
CA VAL A 337 -31.83 14.23 -12.02
C VAL A 337 -32.17 13.78 -13.43
N THR A 338 -32.17 12.47 -13.69
CA THR A 338 -32.40 11.92 -15.03
C THR A 338 -33.33 10.71 -14.97
N ASP A 339 -34.29 10.63 -15.89
CA ASP A 339 -35.14 9.45 -16.06
C ASP A 339 -34.36 8.27 -16.67
N ASP A 340 -33.31 8.56 -17.44
CA ASP A 340 -32.45 7.56 -18.08
C ASP A 340 -31.11 7.40 -17.33
N VAL A 341 -31.15 6.59 -16.27
CA VAL A 341 -29.97 6.29 -15.43
C VAL A 341 -28.87 5.54 -16.20
N SER A 342 -29.19 4.89 -17.33
CA SER A 342 -28.24 4.11 -18.10
C SER A 342 -27.10 4.98 -18.66
N LYS A 343 -27.41 6.20 -19.11
CA LYS A 343 -26.43 7.15 -19.66
C LYS A 343 -25.37 7.57 -18.65
N ILE A 344 -25.70 7.54 -17.35
CA ILE A 344 -24.78 7.94 -16.28
C ILE A 344 -23.66 6.89 -16.09
N PHE A 345 -23.90 5.64 -16.51
CA PHE A 345 -22.90 4.58 -16.50
C PHE A 345 -21.84 4.68 -17.60
N SER A 346 -21.93 5.68 -18.50
CA SER A 346 -20.82 6.09 -19.36
C SER A 346 -19.73 6.86 -18.61
N TYR A 347 -20.03 7.30 -17.38
CA TYR A 347 -19.08 7.93 -16.47
C TYR A 347 -18.63 6.92 -15.40
N GLU A 348 -17.41 7.08 -14.89
CA GLU A 348 -16.89 6.15 -13.89
C GLU A 348 -17.61 6.23 -12.55
N LEU A 349 -18.29 7.35 -12.27
CA LEU A 349 -18.97 7.66 -11.02
C LEU A 349 -18.05 7.51 -9.80
N SER A 350 -16.75 7.73 -10.02
CA SER A 350 -15.67 7.61 -9.06
C SER A 350 -14.47 8.44 -9.52
N ASN A 351 -13.50 8.69 -8.64
CA ASN A 351 -12.35 9.58 -8.95
C ASN A 351 -11.42 9.01 -10.03
N PHE A 352 -11.48 7.69 -10.28
CA PHE A 352 -10.68 6.99 -11.27
C PHE A 352 -11.33 5.63 -11.59
N PRO A 353 -11.04 5.02 -12.75
CA PRO A 353 -11.58 3.72 -13.16
C PRO A 353 -11.07 2.59 -12.27
N SER A 354 -11.78 2.32 -11.17
CA SER A 354 -11.37 1.35 -10.16
C SER A 354 -11.34 -0.10 -10.67
N ALA A 355 -11.97 -0.41 -11.80
CA ALA A 355 -11.85 -1.69 -12.49
C ALA A 355 -10.44 -1.94 -13.04
N MET A 356 -9.65 -0.89 -13.28
CA MET A 356 -8.30 -0.95 -13.86
C MET A 356 -7.23 -0.31 -12.99
N PHE A 357 -7.59 0.52 -12.02
CA PHE A 357 -6.62 1.19 -11.15
C PHE A 357 -6.89 0.84 -9.69
N ASP A 358 -5.82 0.73 -8.91
CA ASP A 358 -5.91 0.54 -7.46
C ASP A 358 -6.17 1.87 -6.72
N THR A 359 -6.27 1.81 -5.39
CA THR A 359 -6.53 2.99 -4.55
C THR A 359 -5.41 4.02 -4.54
N SER A 360 -4.19 3.63 -4.92
CA SER A 360 -3.05 4.54 -5.10
C SER A 360 -3.09 5.23 -6.47
N GLY A 361 -3.97 4.78 -7.36
CA GLY A 361 -4.07 5.24 -8.74
C GLY A 361 -3.04 4.60 -9.67
N ALA A 362 -2.34 3.55 -9.23
CA ALA A 362 -1.49 2.74 -10.09
C ALA A 362 -2.32 1.71 -10.85
N MET A 363 -1.81 1.23 -12.00
CA MET A 363 -2.44 0.13 -12.72
C MET A 363 -2.44 -1.14 -11.86
N ARG A 364 -3.55 -1.89 -11.88
CA ARG A 364 -3.66 -3.15 -11.14
C ARG A 364 -2.63 -4.15 -11.64
N GLU A 365 -1.97 -4.82 -10.70
CA GLU A 365 -0.86 -5.74 -10.98
C GLU A 365 -1.31 -6.99 -11.75
N PRO A 366 -0.59 -7.40 -12.81
CA PRO A 366 -0.89 -8.61 -13.57
C PRO A 366 -0.51 -9.87 -12.78
N GLN A 367 -1.33 -10.92 -12.88
CA GLN A 367 -0.98 -12.25 -12.37
C GLN A 367 -0.24 -13.05 -13.45
N LYS A 368 1.07 -12.80 -13.62
CA LYS A 368 1.89 -13.37 -14.72
C LYS A 368 2.00 -14.90 -14.71
N SER A 369 2.12 -15.53 -13.53
CA SER A 369 2.30 -16.98 -13.40
C SER A 369 1.11 -17.81 -13.93
N ASN A 370 -0.09 -17.25 -13.84
CA ASN A 370 -1.33 -17.98 -14.17
C ASN A 370 -1.49 -18.21 -15.67
N LEU A 371 -0.81 -17.45 -16.53
CA LEU A 371 -0.89 -17.62 -17.98
C LEU A 371 -0.16 -18.87 -18.45
N ALA A 372 1.08 -19.06 -18.01
CA ALA A 372 1.86 -20.27 -18.31
C ALA A 372 1.13 -21.52 -17.80
N GLU A 373 0.47 -21.44 -16.65
CA GLU A 373 -0.34 -22.54 -16.14
C GLU A 373 -1.58 -22.81 -17.01
N ALA A 374 -2.28 -21.76 -17.44
CA ALA A 374 -3.44 -21.90 -18.32
C ALA A 374 -3.07 -22.50 -19.68
N LEU A 375 -1.94 -22.09 -20.27
CA LEU A 375 -1.45 -22.64 -21.54
C LEU A 375 -1.06 -24.11 -21.40
N TRP A 376 -0.37 -24.48 -20.31
CA TRP A 376 0.04 -25.85 -20.04
C TRP A 376 -1.16 -26.79 -19.80
N ALA A 377 -2.30 -26.25 -19.37
CA ALA A 377 -3.50 -27.04 -19.13
C ALA A 377 -4.25 -27.43 -20.42
N ILE A 378 -3.90 -26.84 -21.57
CA ILE A 378 -4.58 -27.10 -22.85
C ILE A 378 -4.19 -28.46 -23.42
N GLY A 379 -2.94 -28.89 -23.23
CA GLY A 379 -2.45 -30.18 -23.73
C GLY A 379 -1.00 -30.45 -23.35
N ASP A 380 -0.41 -31.50 -23.92
CA ASP A 380 0.97 -31.88 -23.62
C ASP A 380 1.97 -30.96 -24.34
N CYS A 381 2.54 -30.04 -23.57
CA CYS A 381 3.58 -29.11 -24.01
C CYS A 381 4.98 -29.53 -23.55
N SER A 382 5.15 -30.73 -23.00
CA SER A 382 6.39 -31.13 -22.32
C SER A 382 7.51 -31.54 -23.28
N ALA A 383 8.72 -31.09 -22.97
CA ALA A 383 9.95 -31.58 -23.60
C ALA A 383 10.48 -32.82 -22.85
N GLU A 384 10.99 -33.80 -23.60
CA GLU A 384 11.74 -34.92 -23.03
C GLU A 384 13.13 -34.41 -22.62
N TYR A 385 13.52 -34.65 -21.37
CA TYR A 385 14.78 -34.14 -20.83
C TYR A 385 15.95 -35.03 -21.28
N GLU A 386 16.45 -34.82 -22.50
CA GLU A 386 17.70 -35.44 -22.93
C GLU A 386 18.89 -34.63 -22.40
N THR A 387 19.66 -35.27 -21.52
CA THR A 387 20.75 -34.63 -20.76
C THR A 387 22.06 -34.56 -21.53
N SER A 388 22.07 -34.93 -22.81
CA SER A 388 23.30 -35.17 -23.57
C SER A 388 23.12 -34.86 -25.05
N THR A 389 22.98 -33.58 -25.39
CA THR A 389 23.28 -33.10 -26.74
C THR A 389 24.36 -32.03 -26.60
N THR A 390 25.58 -32.39 -26.98
CA THR A 390 26.74 -31.48 -27.01
C THR A 390 26.60 -30.36 -28.07
N ASP A 391 25.48 -30.32 -28.77
CA ASP A 391 25.19 -29.45 -29.92
C ASP A 391 23.89 -28.65 -29.68
N VAL A 392 23.86 -27.88 -28.58
CA VAL A 392 22.73 -27.01 -28.20
C VAL A 392 23.24 -25.61 -27.92
N GLN A 393 22.54 -24.62 -28.47
CA GLN A 393 22.77 -23.21 -28.19
C GLN A 393 21.86 -22.74 -27.06
N TYR A 394 22.42 -22.08 -26.05
CA TYR A 394 21.66 -21.46 -24.97
C TYR A 394 21.46 -19.97 -25.23
N VAL A 395 20.23 -19.48 -25.04
CA VAL A 395 19.92 -18.05 -25.00
C VAL A 395 19.42 -17.72 -23.61
N LEU A 396 20.11 -16.80 -22.94
CA LEU A 396 19.87 -16.46 -21.54
C LEU A 396 19.24 -15.06 -21.42
N ASP A 397 18.16 -14.98 -20.66
CA ASP A 397 17.62 -13.72 -20.14
C ASP A 397 18.62 -13.11 -19.14
N GLY A 398 19.28 -12.03 -19.57
CA GLY A 398 20.26 -11.29 -18.78
C GLY A 398 19.64 -10.60 -17.56
N GLY A 399 18.37 -10.18 -17.63
CA GLY A 399 17.64 -9.61 -16.51
C GLY A 399 17.47 -10.60 -15.37
N SER A 400 17.01 -11.81 -15.69
CA SER A 400 16.93 -12.93 -14.73
C SER A 400 18.31 -13.34 -14.20
N LEU A 401 19.31 -13.44 -15.09
CA LEU A 401 20.69 -13.77 -14.72
C LEU A 401 21.27 -12.78 -13.70
N LEU A 402 21.06 -11.47 -13.90
CA LEU A 402 21.53 -10.41 -12.99
C LEU A 402 21.07 -10.65 -11.56
N HIS A 403 19.81 -11.06 -11.35
CA HIS A 403 19.27 -11.26 -10.00
C HIS A 403 19.70 -12.58 -9.36
N ARG A 404 20.21 -13.53 -10.13
CA ARG A 404 20.49 -14.90 -9.68
C ARG A 404 21.75 -15.08 -8.85
N ILE A 405 22.84 -14.41 -9.23
CA ILE A 405 24.15 -14.59 -8.56
C ILE A 405 24.25 -13.71 -7.31
N GLN A 406 24.58 -14.28 -6.15
CA GLN A 406 24.77 -13.50 -4.92
C GLN A 406 26.08 -12.71 -4.97
N TRP A 407 26.05 -11.46 -4.51
CA TRP A 407 27.23 -10.59 -4.49
C TRP A 407 27.85 -10.59 -3.09
N PRO A 408 29.06 -11.15 -2.91
CA PRO A 408 29.75 -11.10 -1.63
C PRO A 408 30.19 -9.67 -1.32
N ARG A 409 30.02 -9.23 -0.06
CA ARG A 409 30.49 -7.91 0.38
C ARG A 409 32.02 -7.86 0.44
N GLY A 410 32.58 -6.73 0.02
CA GLY A 410 34.03 -6.48 0.03
C GLY A 410 34.78 -7.01 -1.20
N VAL A 411 34.11 -7.74 -2.09
CA VAL A 411 34.68 -8.21 -3.36
C VAL A 411 34.59 -7.12 -4.42
N THR A 412 35.56 -7.04 -5.32
CA THR A 412 35.58 -6.02 -6.38
C THR A 412 34.55 -6.30 -7.47
N PHE A 413 34.08 -5.25 -8.16
CA PHE A 413 33.11 -5.41 -9.26
C PHE A 413 33.63 -6.31 -10.39
N GLY A 414 34.93 -6.27 -10.69
CA GLY A 414 35.55 -7.18 -11.68
C GLY A 414 35.45 -8.64 -11.26
N ARG A 415 35.72 -8.94 -9.97
CA ARG A 415 35.56 -10.29 -9.43
C ARG A 415 34.11 -10.73 -9.36
N ILE A 416 33.18 -9.82 -9.08
CA ILE A 416 31.75 -10.10 -9.17
C ILE A 416 31.37 -10.46 -10.62
N ALA A 417 31.86 -9.71 -11.61
CA ALA A 417 31.62 -10.03 -13.02
C ALA A 417 32.22 -11.39 -13.41
N ASP A 418 33.41 -11.75 -12.92
CA ASP A 418 34.00 -13.08 -13.13
C ASP A 418 33.09 -14.21 -12.61
N LEU A 419 32.36 -14.00 -11.49
CA LEU A 419 31.40 -14.99 -10.98
C LEU A 419 30.25 -15.27 -11.98
N TYR A 420 29.84 -14.28 -12.77
CA TYR A 420 28.84 -14.47 -13.82
C TYR A 420 29.40 -15.25 -14.99
N VAL A 421 30.63 -14.94 -15.43
CA VAL A 421 31.29 -15.69 -16.49
C VAL A 421 31.49 -17.15 -16.10
N ASP A 422 32.01 -17.38 -14.89
CA ASP A 422 32.16 -18.70 -14.30
C ASP A 422 30.85 -19.48 -14.26
N HIS A 423 29.75 -18.81 -13.90
CA HIS A 423 28.44 -19.44 -13.86
C HIS A 423 27.97 -19.87 -15.25
N VAL A 424 28.12 -18.99 -16.25
CA VAL A 424 27.69 -19.26 -17.63
C VAL A 424 28.54 -20.37 -18.23
N CYS A 425 29.88 -20.28 -18.17
CA CYS A 425 30.80 -21.27 -18.74
C CYS A 425 30.67 -22.67 -18.11
N ARG A 426 30.39 -22.76 -16.80
CA ARG A 426 30.26 -24.08 -16.13
C ARG A 426 28.95 -24.78 -16.47
N LYS A 427 27.90 -24.02 -16.77
CA LYS A 427 26.53 -24.54 -16.88
C LYS A 427 26.05 -24.65 -18.32
N TYR A 428 26.57 -23.80 -19.20
CA TYR A 428 26.15 -23.69 -20.59
C TYR A 428 27.38 -23.81 -21.48
N ASN A 429 27.35 -24.72 -22.46
CA ASN A 429 28.45 -24.92 -23.40
C ASN A 429 28.61 -23.71 -24.33
N THR A 430 27.54 -23.38 -25.06
CA THR A 430 27.50 -22.23 -25.97
C THR A 430 26.32 -21.34 -25.58
N ALA A 431 26.59 -20.12 -25.14
CA ALA A 431 25.58 -19.21 -24.60
C ALA A 431 25.60 -17.83 -25.26
N ILE A 432 24.42 -17.29 -25.53
CA ILE A 432 24.19 -15.89 -25.87
C ILE A 432 23.39 -15.26 -24.73
N VAL A 433 23.86 -14.14 -24.19
CA VAL A 433 23.19 -13.43 -23.10
C VAL A 433 22.60 -12.13 -23.63
N VAL A 434 21.32 -11.87 -23.36
CA VAL A 434 20.66 -10.64 -23.83
C VAL A 434 20.24 -9.79 -22.64
N PHE A 435 20.68 -8.53 -22.61
CA PHE A 435 20.40 -7.58 -21.53
C PHE A 435 19.40 -6.51 -21.95
N ASP A 436 18.59 -6.07 -20.98
CA ASP A 436 17.78 -4.85 -21.08
C ASP A 436 18.67 -3.60 -21.23
N GLY A 437 18.11 -2.59 -21.88
CA GLY A 437 18.60 -1.22 -21.95
C GLY A 437 17.92 -0.32 -20.90
N TYR A 438 18.74 0.45 -20.20
CA TYR A 438 18.32 1.34 -19.12
C TYR A 438 18.70 2.81 -19.39
N GLY A 439 19.30 3.12 -20.54
CA GLY A 439 19.86 4.45 -20.85
C GLY A 439 18.91 5.42 -21.58
N ASN A 440 17.77 4.96 -22.09
CA ASN A 440 16.95 5.72 -23.03
C ASN A 440 15.61 6.18 -22.41
N GLY A 441 15.55 7.45 -21.99
CA GLY A 441 14.29 8.17 -21.73
C GLY A 441 13.33 7.53 -20.71
N PRO A 442 12.08 8.05 -20.62
CA PRO A 442 11.00 7.40 -19.89
C PRO A 442 10.60 6.08 -20.57
N SER A 443 10.25 5.06 -19.80
CA SER A 443 9.84 3.73 -20.29
C SER A 443 8.35 3.46 -20.04
N THR A 444 7.69 2.73 -20.94
CA THR A 444 6.31 2.28 -20.69
C THR A 444 6.20 1.35 -19.47
N LYS A 445 7.32 0.77 -19.01
CA LYS A 445 7.44 -0.02 -17.77
C LYS A 445 7.74 0.83 -16.52
N ASP A 446 7.82 2.17 -16.59
CA ASP A 446 8.15 3.05 -15.45
C ASP A 446 7.29 2.80 -14.22
N SER A 447 5.97 2.71 -14.41
CA SER A 447 5.01 2.41 -13.35
C SER A 447 5.28 1.06 -12.67
N THR A 448 5.84 0.10 -13.41
CA THR A 448 6.21 -1.24 -12.91
C THR A 448 7.58 -1.22 -12.23
N HIS A 449 8.55 -0.47 -12.77
CA HIS A 449 9.86 -0.27 -12.13
C HIS A 449 9.72 0.42 -10.77
N GLN A 450 8.87 1.44 -10.65
CA GLN A 450 8.58 2.11 -9.38
C GLN A 450 7.97 1.15 -8.34
N ARG A 451 7.04 0.30 -8.76
CA ARG A 451 6.44 -0.72 -7.88
C ARG A 451 7.47 -1.74 -7.40
N ARG A 452 8.29 -2.28 -8.32
CA ARG A 452 9.32 -3.29 -8.00
C ARG A 452 10.40 -2.74 -7.08
N THR A 453 10.79 -1.47 -7.26
CA THR A 453 11.78 -0.80 -6.39
C THR A 453 11.19 -0.37 -5.04
N LYS A 454 9.86 -0.35 -4.87
CA LYS A 454 9.18 0.19 -3.68
C LYS A 454 9.66 1.60 -3.30
N GLY A 455 10.06 2.38 -4.32
CA GLY A 455 10.68 3.69 -4.17
C GLY A 455 12.06 3.71 -3.48
N ILE A 456 12.73 2.56 -3.33
CA ILE A 456 14.14 2.49 -2.94
C ILE A 456 14.98 2.85 -4.15
N VAL A 457 15.36 4.12 -4.25
CA VAL A 457 16.35 4.57 -5.23
C VAL A 457 17.72 4.40 -4.60
N GLY A 458 18.52 3.46 -5.12
CA GLY A 458 19.92 3.34 -4.74
C GLY A 458 20.69 4.62 -5.06
N THR A 459 21.64 4.99 -4.22
CA THR A 459 22.57 6.09 -4.56
C THR A 459 23.35 5.71 -5.81
N LYS A 460 23.55 6.68 -6.72
CA LYS A 460 24.45 6.52 -7.86
C LYS A 460 25.86 6.16 -7.35
N VAL A 461 26.43 5.10 -7.89
CA VAL A 461 27.77 4.62 -7.55
C VAL A 461 28.62 4.69 -8.80
N LEU A 462 29.66 5.51 -8.76
CA LEU A 462 30.73 5.47 -9.76
C LEU A 462 31.74 4.41 -9.32
N PHE A 463 31.93 3.37 -10.12
CA PHE A 463 32.84 2.26 -9.80
C PHE A 463 33.69 1.88 -11.00
N LYS A 464 34.87 1.32 -10.71
CA LYS A 464 35.76 0.65 -11.66
C LYS A 464 35.90 -0.82 -11.27
N GLU A 465 36.57 -1.62 -12.08
CA GLU A 465 36.71 -3.07 -11.86
C GLU A 465 37.35 -3.43 -10.51
N ASP A 466 38.25 -2.60 -10.01
CA ASP A 466 38.99 -2.74 -8.75
C ASP A 466 38.21 -2.23 -7.52
N THR A 467 37.08 -1.56 -7.74
CA THR A 467 36.30 -0.94 -6.66
C THR A 467 35.56 -2.02 -5.86
N PRO A 468 35.68 -2.07 -4.51
CA PRO A 468 35.01 -3.06 -3.68
C PRO A 468 33.51 -2.75 -3.50
N PHE A 469 32.67 -3.76 -3.68
CA PHE A 469 31.23 -3.67 -3.46
C PHE A 469 30.88 -3.66 -1.97
N LYS A 470 30.21 -2.60 -1.50
CA LYS A 470 29.91 -2.38 -0.07
C LYS A 470 28.41 -2.29 0.27
N SER A 471 27.53 -2.15 -0.72
CA SER A 471 26.09 -1.97 -0.51
C SER A 471 25.32 -3.29 -0.56
N LYS A 472 23.97 -3.24 -0.51
CA LYS A 472 23.11 -4.38 -0.83
C LYS A 472 22.85 -4.42 -2.34
N LYS A 473 22.79 -5.63 -2.92
CA LYS A 473 22.61 -5.83 -4.36
C LYS A 473 21.31 -5.21 -4.86
N GLU A 474 20.22 -5.39 -4.11
CA GLU A 474 18.89 -4.88 -4.48
C GLU A 474 18.87 -3.36 -4.52
N GLN A 475 19.56 -2.70 -3.59
CA GLN A 475 19.69 -1.24 -3.57
C GLN A 475 20.53 -0.75 -4.75
N PHE A 476 21.66 -1.42 -5.02
CA PHE A 476 22.53 -1.06 -6.13
C PHE A 476 21.82 -1.18 -7.49
N LEU A 477 21.15 -2.31 -7.74
CA LEU A 477 20.40 -2.58 -8.97
C LEU A 477 19.09 -1.80 -9.07
N GLY A 478 18.62 -1.18 -7.97
CA GLY A 478 17.46 -0.29 -7.96
C GLY A 478 17.74 1.08 -8.62
N ASN A 479 19.00 1.42 -8.84
CA ASN A 479 19.39 2.60 -9.61
C ASN A 479 19.66 2.22 -11.07
N VAL A 480 18.96 2.89 -11.99
CA VAL A 480 18.96 2.62 -13.43
C VAL A 480 20.36 2.79 -14.04
N GLU A 481 21.09 3.85 -13.66
CA GLU A 481 22.45 4.10 -14.15
C GLU A 481 23.47 3.09 -13.62
N ASN A 482 23.38 2.74 -12.33
CA ASN A 482 24.25 1.70 -11.75
C ASN A 482 24.06 0.36 -12.45
N LYS A 483 22.79 0.01 -12.74
CA LYS A 483 22.42 -1.22 -13.44
C LYS A 483 23.01 -1.24 -14.84
N GLN A 484 22.86 -0.16 -15.62
CA GLN A 484 23.45 -0.05 -16.97
C GLN A 484 24.97 -0.15 -16.93
N ASN A 485 25.64 0.59 -16.04
CA ASN A 485 27.10 0.57 -15.95
C ASN A 485 27.64 -0.83 -15.59
N PHE A 486 26.94 -1.56 -14.72
CA PHE A 486 27.33 -2.92 -14.38
C PHE A 486 27.11 -3.90 -15.53
N ILE A 487 26.00 -3.76 -16.28
CA ILE A 487 25.73 -4.54 -17.49
C ILE A 487 26.83 -4.32 -18.55
N ASN A 488 27.29 -3.08 -18.73
CA ASN A 488 28.37 -2.77 -19.67
C ASN A 488 29.69 -3.46 -19.25
N LEU A 489 30.05 -3.39 -17.96
CA LEU A 489 31.22 -4.12 -17.42
C LEU A 489 31.09 -5.64 -17.66
N LEU A 490 29.90 -6.19 -17.43
CA LEU A 490 29.63 -7.61 -17.60
C LEU A 490 29.78 -8.05 -19.06
N ALA A 491 29.29 -7.24 -20.00
CA ALA A 491 29.38 -7.49 -21.43
C ALA A 491 30.83 -7.49 -21.93
N GLU A 492 31.67 -6.56 -21.44
CA GLU A 492 33.10 -6.56 -21.72
C GLU A 492 33.78 -7.84 -21.22
N ARG A 493 33.41 -8.29 -20.01
CA ARG A 493 33.93 -9.55 -19.44
C ARG A 493 33.46 -10.78 -20.21
N PHE A 494 32.20 -10.85 -20.63
CA PHE A 494 31.72 -11.92 -21.50
C PHE A 494 32.45 -11.97 -22.84
N LYS A 495 32.66 -10.80 -23.48
CA LYS A 495 33.41 -10.70 -24.72
C LYS A 495 34.84 -11.22 -24.58
N SER A 496 35.49 -10.98 -23.44
CA SER A 496 36.85 -11.49 -23.17
C SER A 496 36.94 -13.02 -23.07
N GLN A 497 35.82 -13.70 -22.82
CA GLN A 497 35.70 -15.16 -22.71
C GLN A 497 34.92 -15.77 -23.89
N ASN A 498 34.80 -15.06 -25.01
CA ASN A 498 34.07 -15.47 -26.21
C ASN A 498 32.58 -15.78 -25.99
N ILE A 499 31.95 -15.22 -24.94
CA ILE A 499 30.50 -15.26 -24.75
C ILE A 499 29.88 -14.09 -25.49
N VAL A 500 28.88 -14.35 -26.32
CA VAL A 500 28.16 -13.30 -27.06
C VAL A 500 27.14 -12.63 -26.15
N SER A 501 27.15 -11.30 -26.10
CA SER A 501 26.16 -10.51 -25.38
C SER A 501 25.50 -9.47 -26.28
N HIS A 502 24.17 -9.39 -26.23
CA HIS A 502 23.38 -8.36 -26.92
C HIS A 502 22.72 -7.42 -25.90
N HIS A 503 22.50 -6.18 -26.31
CA HIS A 503 21.87 -5.15 -25.49
C HIS A 503 20.67 -4.59 -26.25
N ALA A 504 19.50 -4.62 -25.62
CA ALA A 504 18.32 -3.93 -26.12
C ALA A 504 18.43 -2.42 -25.85
N GLU A 505 17.71 -1.61 -26.62
CA GLU A 505 17.60 -0.16 -26.35
C GLU A 505 16.73 0.14 -25.12
N SER A 506 15.74 -0.71 -24.86
CA SER A 506 14.85 -0.64 -23.70
C SER A 506 14.58 -2.04 -23.15
N ASP A 507 13.45 -2.64 -23.50
CA ASP A 507 13.06 -3.97 -23.04
C ASP A 507 13.69 -5.08 -23.89
N ALA A 508 14.30 -6.09 -23.25
CA ALA A 508 14.98 -7.17 -23.97
C ALA A 508 14.06 -8.32 -24.40
N ASP A 509 12.80 -8.39 -23.93
CA ASP A 509 11.90 -9.52 -24.15
C ASP A 509 11.83 -9.96 -25.63
N VAL A 510 11.64 -9.01 -26.54
CA VAL A 510 11.56 -9.27 -27.99
C VAL A 510 12.92 -9.69 -28.56
N LEU A 511 14.00 -9.01 -28.16
CA LEU A 511 15.36 -9.31 -28.62
C LEU A 511 15.83 -10.70 -28.15
N ILE A 512 15.49 -11.11 -26.93
CA ILE A 512 15.75 -12.45 -26.38
C ILE A 512 15.11 -13.51 -27.29
N VAL A 513 13.83 -13.31 -27.62
CA VAL A 513 13.08 -14.27 -28.45
C VAL A 513 13.58 -14.28 -29.90
N GLN A 514 13.83 -13.12 -30.51
CA GLN A 514 14.40 -13.05 -31.86
C GLN A 514 15.76 -13.73 -31.93
N THR A 515 16.60 -13.55 -30.92
CA THR A 515 17.92 -14.22 -30.82
C THR A 515 17.75 -15.74 -30.75
N ALA A 516 16.79 -16.24 -29.95
CA ALA A 516 16.51 -17.67 -29.86
C ALA A 516 15.95 -18.25 -31.17
N VAL A 517 15.07 -17.52 -31.85
CA VAL A 517 14.50 -17.93 -33.14
C VAL A 517 15.56 -17.93 -34.25
N GLU A 518 16.44 -16.93 -34.29
CA GLU A 518 17.55 -16.86 -35.25
C GLU A 518 18.53 -18.02 -35.04
N SER A 519 18.93 -18.27 -33.79
CA SER A 519 19.76 -19.41 -33.40
C SER A 519 19.13 -20.76 -33.79
N ALA A 520 17.81 -20.87 -33.66
CA ALA A 520 17.07 -22.08 -34.01
C ALA A 520 17.06 -22.38 -35.51
N LYS A 521 17.45 -21.46 -36.40
CA LYS A 521 17.63 -21.76 -37.82
C LYS A 521 18.77 -22.75 -38.04
N SER A 522 19.82 -22.69 -37.24
CA SER A 522 21.03 -23.52 -37.38
C SER A 522 21.11 -24.69 -36.40
N THR A 523 20.65 -24.52 -35.16
CA THR A 523 20.88 -25.49 -34.08
C THR A 523 19.70 -25.55 -33.12
N THR A 524 19.47 -26.69 -32.47
CA THR A 524 18.50 -26.77 -31.37
C THR A 524 18.85 -25.75 -30.28
N THR A 525 17.86 -24.93 -29.89
CA THR A 525 18.10 -23.78 -29.03
C THR A 525 17.29 -23.89 -27.73
N VAL A 526 17.94 -23.67 -26.59
CA VAL A 526 17.30 -23.64 -25.27
C VAL A 526 17.26 -22.19 -24.77
N LEU A 527 16.06 -21.66 -24.62
CA LEU A 527 15.83 -20.34 -24.02
C LEU A 527 15.61 -20.51 -22.51
N ILE A 528 16.43 -19.81 -21.73
CA ILE A 528 16.37 -19.80 -20.27
C ILE A 528 15.83 -18.44 -19.80
N GLY A 529 14.66 -18.45 -19.16
CA GLY A 529 14.00 -17.25 -18.64
C GLY A 529 12.96 -17.55 -17.56
N GLU A 530 12.61 -16.54 -16.76
CA GLU A 530 11.51 -16.64 -15.77
C GLU A 530 10.21 -15.95 -16.26
N ASP A 531 10.30 -15.01 -17.20
CA ASP A 531 9.15 -14.22 -17.64
C ASP A 531 8.24 -14.97 -18.61
N THR A 532 6.93 -14.98 -18.31
CA THR A 532 5.90 -15.57 -19.19
C THR A 532 5.77 -14.83 -20.52
N ASP A 533 6.21 -13.59 -20.58
CA ASP A 533 6.19 -12.74 -21.78
C ASP A 533 7.03 -13.41 -22.89
N LEU A 534 8.15 -14.06 -22.53
CA LEU A 534 9.01 -14.81 -23.44
C LEU A 534 8.31 -16.02 -24.08
N LEU A 535 7.49 -16.75 -23.31
CA LEU A 535 6.72 -17.89 -23.83
C LEU A 535 5.67 -17.43 -24.86
N VAL A 536 4.96 -16.33 -24.57
CA VAL A 536 3.97 -15.76 -25.49
C VAL A 536 4.62 -15.33 -26.79
N LEU A 537 5.76 -14.64 -26.69
CA LEU A 537 6.54 -14.17 -27.84
C LEU A 537 7.12 -15.33 -28.66
N LEU A 538 7.60 -16.40 -28.01
CA LEU A 538 8.08 -17.60 -28.70
C LEU A 538 6.98 -18.27 -29.52
N CYS A 539 5.77 -18.41 -28.97
CA CYS A 539 4.63 -18.97 -29.71
C CYS A 539 4.29 -18.16 -30.97
N TYR A 540 4.46 -16.84 -30.92
CA TYR A 540 4.20 -15.95 -32.06
C TYR A 540 5.31 -16.00 -33.11
N HIS A 541 6.57 -15.76 -32.73
CA HIS A 541 7.70 -15.59 -33.65
C HIS A 541 8.25 -16.89 -34.24
N MET A 542 7.95 -18.04 -33.62
CA MET A 542 8.46 -19.32 -34.10
C MET A 542 7.76 -19.77 -35.39
N ASN A 543 8.53 -19.99 -36.46
CA ASN A 543 8.06 -20.60 -37.71
C ASN A 543 8.35 -22.11 -37.80
N SER A 544 7.63 -22.82 -38.68
CA SER A 544 7.71 -24.28 -38.85
C SER A 544 9.05 -24.80 -39.39
N CYS A 545 9.92 -23.91 -39.88
CA CYS A 545 11.21 -24.24 -40.51
C CYS A 545 12.41 -24.25 -39.55
N HIS A 546 12.20 -24.03 -38.25
CA HIS A 546 13.30 -23.99 -37.28
C HIS A 546 13.60 -25.36 -36.64
N HIS A 547 14.83 -25.54 -36.16
CA HIS A 547 15.18 -26.59 -35.20
C HIS A 547 14.37 -26.42 -33.91
N ASN A 548 14.39 -27.42 -33.03
CA ASN A 548 13.53 -27.36 -31.84
C ASN A 548 13.95 -26.21 -30.91
N ILE A 549 12.96 -25.51 -30.35
CA ILE A 549 13.18 -24.50 -29.31
C ILE A 549 12.58 -25.03 -28.01
N ILE A 550 13.40 -25.06 -26.97
CA ILE A 550 12.99 -25.48 -25.64
C ILE A 550 12.99 -24.26 -24.73
N PHE A 551 11.83 -23.94 -24.13
CA PHE A 551 11.75 -22.90 -23.12
C PHE A 551 11.76 -23.51 -21.72
N GLN A 552 12.72 -23.09 -20.91
CA GLN A 552 12.92 -23.66 -19.59
C GLN A 552 13.12 -22.56 -18.54
N SER A 553 12.42 -22.71 -17.41
CA SER A 553 12.76 -21.96 -16.20
C SER A 553 13.95 -22.60 -15.50
N GLU A 554 14.86 -21.76 -15.05
CA GLU A 554 16.17 -22.20 -14.59
C GLU A 554 16.10 -22.71 -13.13
N MET A 555 16.47 -23.98 -12.88
CA MET A 555 16.31 -24.74 -11.62
C MET A 555 16.54 -23.90 -10.33
N LYS A 556 15.51 -23.80 -9.48
CA LYS A 556 15.65 -23.36 -8.08
C LYS A 556 15.98 -24.60 -7.24
N GLN A 557 17.07 -24.55 -6.45
CA GLN A 557 17.55 -25.68 -5.62
C GLN A 557 16.50 -26.25 -4.65
N SER A 558 15.38 -25.54 -4.41
CA SER A 558 14.29 -25.94 -3.51
C SER A 558 13.11 -26.68 -4.16
N THR A 559 12.96 -26.70 -5.50
CA THR A 559 11.74 -27.24 -6.16
C THR A 559 12.07 -28.24 -7.27
N LYS A 560 11.79 -29.52 -7.04
CA LYS A 560 12.01 -30.65 -7.98
C LYS A 560 11.06 -30.72 -9.19
N LYS A 561 10.10 -29.78 -9.35
CA LYS A 561 9.17 -29.74 -10.49
C LYS A 561 9.26 -28.37 -11.15
N PHE A 562 9.96 -28.28 -12.29
CA PHE A 562 9.90 -27.12 -13.18
C PHE A 562 9.37 -27.60 -14.54
N LYS A 563 8.62 -26.74 -15.22
CA LYS A 563 8.04 -27.03 -16.54
C LYS A 563 9.09 -26.73 -17.61
N VAL A 564 9.25 -27.67 -18.54
CA VAL A 564 10.11 -27.52 -19.72
C VAL A 564 9.21 -27.62 -20.93
N TRP A 565 9.17 -26.55 -21.71
CA TRP A 565 8.26 -26.40 -22.83
C TRP A 565 8.95 -26.77 -24.13
N ASP A 566 8.37 -27.69 -24.88
CA ASP A 566 8.73 -27.93 -26.27
C ASP A 566 7.87 -27.03 -27.15
N LEU A 567 8.46 -26.04 -27.82
CA LEU A 567 7.68 -25.05 -28.56
C LEU A 567 7.06 -25.62 -29.84
N LYS A 568 7.62 -26.68 -30.44
CA LYS A 568 6.98 -27.37 -31.58
C LYS A 568 5.70 -28.05 -31.12
N LYS A 569 5.75 -28.81 -30.02
CA LYS A 569 4.55 -29.44 -29.43
C LYS A 569 3.55 -28.38 -28.96
N THR A 570 4.04 -27.34 -28.30
CA THR A 570 3.19 -26.24 -27.79
C THR A 570 2.44 -25.56 -28.92
N LYS A 571 3.10 -25.20 -30.03
CA LYS A 571 2.45 -24.57 -31.18
C LYS A 571 1.42 -25.49 -31.83
N ASN A 572 1.70 -26.79 -31.92
CA ASN A 572 0.74 -27.77 -32.43
C ASN A 572 -0.51 -27.92 -31.55
N VAL A 573 -0.33 -27.90 -30.21
CA VAL A 573 -1.44 -27.99 -29.25
C VAL A 573 -2.29 -26.72 -29.25
N LEU A 574 -1.65 -25.56 -29.31
CA LEU A 574 -2.33 -24.27 -29.28
C LEU A 574 -3.01 -23.92 -30.61
N GLY A 575 -2.45 -24.36 -31.73
CA GLY A 575 -2.89 -24.00 -33.08
C GLY A 575 -2.31 -22.66 -33.55
N GLU A 576 -2.17 -22.51 -34.87
CA GLU A 576 -1.51 -21.34 -35.47
C GLU A 576 -2.32 -20.05 -35.27
N GLU A 577 -3.64 -20.11 -35.45
CA GLU A 577 -4.58 -19.00 -35.22
C GLU A 577 -4.45 -18.44 -33.79
N PHE A 578 -4.48 -19.31 -32.78
CA PHE A 578 -4.41 -18.88 -31.39
C PHE A 578 -3.03 -18.29 -31.04
N CYS A 579 -1.95 -18.84 -31.59
CA CYS A 579 -0.59 -18.30 -31.39
C CYS A 579 -0.44 -16.89 -31.99
N LYS A 580 -1.11 -16.59 -33.11
CA LYS A 580 -1.09 -15.25 -33.73
C LYS A 580 -1.74 -14.18 -32.84
N VAL A 581 -2.84 -14.51 -32.16
CA VAL A 581 -3.55 -13.55 -31.28
C VAL A 581 -3.05 -13.52 -29.84
N LEU A 582 -2.22 -14.49 -29.43
CA LEU A 582 -1.77 -14.62 -28.05
C LEU A 582 -1.10 -13.34 -27.49
N PRO A 583 -0.27 -12.59 -28.25
CA PRO A 583 0.26 -11.31 -27.79
C PRO A 583 -0.83 -10.28 -27.46
N PHE A 584 -1.90 -10.23 -28.25
CA PHE A 584 -3.05 -9.36 -27.97
C PHE A 584 -3.82 -9.81 -26.73
N VAL A 585 -4.14 -11.10 -26.62
CA VAL A 585 -4.85 -11.67 -25.44
C VAL A 585 -4.06 -11.42 -24.15
N HIS A 586 -2.74 -11.53 -24.22
CA HIS A 586 -1.86 -11.30 -23.08
C HIS A 586 -1.79 -9.83 -22.67
N SER A 587 -1.68 -8.91 -23.63
CA SER A 587 -1.63 -7.46 -23.37
C SER A 587 -2.98 -6.90 -22.91
N ILE A 588 -4.11 -7.31 -23.50
CA ILE A 588 -5.46 -6.83 -23.11
C ILE A 588 -5.89 -7.35 -21.73
N SER A 589 -5.45 -8.54 -21.34
CA SER A 589 -5.72 -9.11 -20.00
C SER A 589 -4.82 -8.53 -18.89
N GLY A 590 -3.80 -7.74 -19.25
CA GLY A 590 -2.91 -7.02 -18.33
C GLY A 590 -1.49 -7.59 -18.28
N CYS A 591 -0.47 -6.81 -18.62
CA CYS A 591 0.96 -7.17 -18.55
C CYS A 591 1.74 -6.08 -17.78
N ASP A 592 3.07 -5.98 -17.96
CA ASP A 592 3.88 -4.98 -17.25
C ASP A 592 3.56 -3.52 -17.66
N THR A 593 2.98 -3.32 -18.84
CA THR A 593 2.68 -1.99 -19.42
C THR A 593 1.19 -1.69 -19.50
N THR A 594 0.33 -2.67 -19.23
CA THR A 594 -1.13 -2.54 -19.24
C THR A 594 -1.75 -3.00 -17.92
N SER A 595 -2.98 -2.59 -17.65
CA SER A 595 -3.61 -2.96 -16.38
C SER A 595 -4.31 -4.31 -16.42
N ARG A 596 -4.31 -5.02 -15.29
CA ARG A 596 -5.25 -6.13 -15.10
C ARG A 596 -6.69 -5.61 -14.91
N LEU A 597 -7.62 -6.14 -15.70
CA LEU A 597 -9.05 -5.94 -15.50
C LEU A 597 -9.55 -6.64 -14.22
N PHE A 598 -10.25 -5.93 -13.34
CA PHE A 598 -10.74 -6.50 -12.09
C PHE A 598 -11.75 -7.62 -12.35
N GLY A 599 -11.62 -8.72 -11.60
CA GLY A 599 -12.47 -9.91 -11.78
C GLY A 599 -12.12 -10.78 -12.99
N ILE A 600 -11.20 -10.35 -13.87
CA ILE A 600 -10.74 -11.12 -15.03
C ILE A 600 -9.34 -11.67 -14.77
N GLY A 601 -9.20 -12.99 -14.78
CA GLY A 601 -7.91 -13.69 -14.70
C GLY A 601 -7.35 -14.01 -16.08
N LYS A 602 -6.01 -14.15 -16.19
CA LYS A 602 -5.36 -14.55 -17.45
C LYS A 602 -5.87 -15.88 -18.00
N GLY A 603 -6.11 -16.87 -17.14
CA GLY A 603 -6.71 -18.14 -17.55
C GLY A 603 -8.14 -18.00 -18.07
N GLN A 604 -8.93 -17.04 -17.58
CA GLN A 604 -10.26 -16.77 -18.13
C GLN A 604 -10.18 -16.14 -19.52
N ALA A 605 -9.23 -15.22 -19.75
CA ALA A 605 -9.00 -14.63 -21.07
C ALA A 605 -8.55 -15.68 -22.10
N VAL A 606 -7.61 -16.56 -21.74
CA VAL A 606 -7.19 -17.70 -22.58
C VAL A 606 -8.36 -18.63 -22.89
N LYS A 607 -9.12 -19.03 -21.86
CA LYS A 607 -10.30 -19.88 -22.04
C LYS A 607 -11.32 -19.22 -22.98
N LYS A 608 -11.55 -17.91 -22.83
CA LYS A 608 -12.46 -17.18 -23.72
C LYS A 608 -11.99 -17.19 -25.17
N ALA A 609 -10.72 -16.91 -25.40
CA ALA A 609 -10.14 -16.98 -26.74
C ALA A 609 -10.26 -18.37 -27.40
N GLN A 610 -10.30 -19.46 -26.62
CA GLN A 610 -10.49 -20.81 -27.16
C GLN A 610 -11.96 -21.19 -27.41
N THR A 611 -12.87 -20.74 -26.54
CA THR A 611 -14.27 -21.22 -26.55
C THR A 611 -15.25 -20.29 -27.26
N ASP A 612 -14.89 -19.03 -27.43
CA ASP A 612 -15.78 -17.96 -27.89
C ASP A 612 -15.37 -17.52 -29.30
N ALA A 613 -16.13 -17.94 -30.30
CA ALA A 613 -15.81 -17.71 -31.71
C ALA A 613 -15.78 -16.21 -32.04
N TYR A 614 -16.69 -15.43 -31.46
CA TYR A 614 -16.77 -13.98 -31.67
C TYR A 614 -15.57 -13.25 -31.05
N PHE A 615 -15.13 -13.67 -29.85
CA PHE A 615 -13.89 -13.16 -29.27
C PHE A 615 -12.70 -13.41 -30.21
N MET A 616 -12.61 -14.62 -30.77
CA MET A 616 -11.51 -15.04 -31.63
C MET A 616 -11.52 -14.28 -32.96
N GLU A 617 -12.70 -14.06 -33.56
CA GLU A 617 -12.90 -13.22 -34.74
C GLU A 617 -12.46 -11.76 -34.50
N CYS A 618 -12.89 -11.17 -33.38
CA CYS A 618 -12.45 -9.82 -32.99
C CYS A 618 -10.93 -9.76 -32.82
N ALA A 619 -10.35 -10.74 -32.12
CA ALA A 619 -8.90 -10.78 -31.86
C ALA A 619 -8.08 -10.98 -33.15
N ASN A 620 -8.58 -11.76 -34.11
CA ASN A 620 -7.93 -11.97 -35.42
C ASN A 620 -7.98 -10.73 -36.30
N THR A 621 -8.89 -9.79 -36.06
CA THR A 621 -9.04 -8.59 -36.89
C THR A 621 -7.92 -7.57 -36.65
N PHE A 622 -7.23 -7.64 -35.51
CA PHE A 622 -6.11 -6.75 -35.18
C PHE A 622 -4.91 -6.98 -36.11
N THR A 623 -4.83 -6.16 -37.16
CA THR A 623 -3.79 -6.20 -38.23
C THR A 623 -3.16 -4.82 -38.44
N ASP A 624 -2.15 -4.74 -39.30
CA ASP A 624 -1.20 -3.61 -39.37
C ASP A 624 -1.76 -2.33 -39.98
N THR A 625 -2.93 -2.39 -40.62
CA THR A 625 -3.52 -1.26 -41.34
C THR A 625 -4.73 -0.63 -40.62
N MET A 626 -4.97 -0.98 -39.36
CA MET A 626 -6.17 -0.52 -38.65
C MET A 626 -6.07 0.93 -38.19
N SER A 627 -7.17 1.66 -38.38
CA SER A 627 -7.34 2.99 -37.78
C SER A 627 -7.51 2.90 -36.26
N LYS A 628 -7.24 3.99 -35.54
CA LYS A 628 -7.44 4.02 -34.07
C LYS A 628 -8.89 3.77 -33.70
N GLU A 629 -9.82 4.31 -34.49
CA GLU A 629 -11.25 4.17 -34.28
C GLU A 629 -11.68 2.69 -34.37
N GLU A 630 -11.13 1.93 -35.31
CA GLU A 630 -11.42 0.50 -35.44
C GLU A 630 -10.78 -0.30 -34.31
N VAL A 631 -9.54 0.00 -33.92
CA VAL A 631 -8.86 -0.61 -32.76
C VAL A 631 -9.71 -0.44 -31.50
N LEU A 632 -10.24 0.76 -31.28
CA LEU A 632 -11.11 1.06 -30.14
C LEU A 632 -12.43 0.28 -30.21
N ARG A 633 -13.10 0.27 -31.37
CA ARG A 633 -14.37 -0.44 -31.55
C ARG A 633 -14.21 -1.94 -31.29
N ILE A 634 -13.21 -2.59 -31.90
CA ILE A 634 -13.00 -4.04 -31.74
C ILE A 634 -12.48 -4.36 -30.34
N GLY A 635 -11.59 -3.53 -29.80
CA GLY A 635 -11.07 -3.72 -28.44
C GLY A 635 -12.17 -3.61 -27.38
N GLU A 636 -13.18 -2.76 -27.61
CA GLU A 636 -14.34 -2.66 -26.74
C GLU A 636 -15.14 -3.97 -26.72
N GLU A 637 -15.43 -4.56 -27.89
CA GLU A 637 -16.12 -5.85 -28.01
C GLU A 637 -15.34 -6.98 -27.30
N VAL A 638 -14.01 -7.01 -27.43
CA VAL A 638 -13.16 -7.97 -26.72
C VAL A 638 -13.33 -7.85 -25.20
N ILE A 639 -13.37 -6.62 -24.66
CA ILE A 639 -13.59 -6.42 -23.22
C ILE A 639 -15.02 -6.80 -22.82
N VAL A 640 -16.03 -6.50 -23.65
CA VAL A 640 -17.42 -6.95 -23.45
C VAL A 640 -17.47 -8.48 -23.31
N CYS A 641 -16.81 -9.22 -24.21
CA CYS A 641 -16.70 -10.68 -24.13
C CYS A 641 -16.02 -11.17 -22.85
N LEU A 642 -14.92 -10.52 -22.41
CA LEU A 642 -14.22 -10.88 -21.17
C LEU A 642 -15.12 -10.77 -19.94
N TYR A 643 -16.01 -9.78 -19.91
CA TYR A 643 -16.99 -9.60 -18.82
C TYR A 643 -18.29 -10.40 -19.03
N ASN A 644 -18.33 -11.30 -20.02
CA ASN A 644 -19.52 -12.08 -20.42
C ASN A 644 -20.71 -11.16 -20.74
N GLY A 645 -20.46 -10.16 -21.58
CA GLY A 645 -21.47 -9.34 -22.24
C GLY A 645 -22.08 -10.03 -23.46
N VAL A 646 -23.10 -9.40 -24.03
CA VAL A 646 -23.67 -9.80 -25.32
C VAL A 646 -22.93 -9.07 -26.45
N GLU A 647 -22.81 -9.70 -27.61
CA GLU A 647 -22.23 -9.10 -28.81
C GLU A 647 -22.90 -7.75 -29.11
N HIS A 648 -22.11 -6.72 -29.41
CA HIS A 648 -22.60 -5.38 -29.73
C HIS A 648 -23.40 -4.68 -28.61
N GLU A 649 -23.28 -5.16 -27.37
CA GLU A 649 -23.93 -4.51 -26.21
C GLU A 649 -23.29 -3.15 -25.88
N GLY A 650 -21.97 -3.02 -26.08
CA GLY A 650 -21.18 -1.88 -25.63
C GLY A 650 -20.89 -1.91 -24.13
N LEU A 651 -19.76 -1.34 -23.72
CA LEU A 651 -19.27 -1.43 -22.33
C LEU A 651 -20.17 -0.70 -21.34
N ASP A 652 -20.69 0.47 -21.71
CA ASP A 652 -21.48 1.31 -20.80
C ASP A 652 -22.83 0.66 -20.47
N LEU A 653 -23.49 0.05 -21.47
CA LEU A 653 -24.73 -0.69 -21.28
C LEU A 653 -24.49 -1.99 -20.50
N LEU A 654 -23.42 -2.72 -20.81
CA LEU A 654 -22.99 -3.90 -20.05
C LEU A 654 -22.74 -3.54 -18.57
N ARG A 655 -22.07 -2.41 -18.33
CA ARG A 655 -21.79 -1.91 -16.97
C ARG A 655 -23.08 -1.63 -16.21
N PHE A 656 -24.05 -0.96 -16.85
CA PHE A 656 -25.38 -0.73 -16.28
C PHE A 656 -26.13 -2.05 -16.00
N ARG A 657 -26.17 -2.99 -16.95
CA ARG A 657 -26.83 -4.28 -16.76
C ARG A 657 -26.23 -5.09 -15.61
N LYS A 658 -24.89 -5.14 -15.51
CA LYS A 658 -24.18 -5.81 -14.41
C LYS A 658 -24.47 -5.16 -13.07
N PHE A 659 -24.54 -3.83 -13.02
CA PHE A 659 -24.94 -3.11 -11.82
C PHE A 659 -26.36 -3.49 -11.40
N THR A 660 -27.33 -3.40 -12.30
CA THR A 660 -28.74 -3.69 -12.00
C THR A 660 -28.93 -5.14 -11.56
N SER A 661 -28.28 -6.09 -12.24
CA SER A 661 -28.28 -7.51 -11.85
C SER A 661 -27.71 -7.74 -10.44
N LYS A 662 -26.60 -7.07 -10.09
CA LYS A 662 -26.02 -7.17 -8.74
C LYS A 662 -26.91 -6.56 -7.67
N VAL A 663 -27.55 -5.42 -7.95
CA VAL A 663 -28.52 -4.80 -7.03
C VAL A 663 -29.71 -5.71 -6.76
N MET A 664 -30.19 -6.44 -7.77
CA MET A 664 -31.31 -7.37 -7.61
C MET A 664 -30.95 -8.67 -6.86
N THR A 665 -29.69 -9.10 -6.88
CA THR A 665 -29.28 -10.43 -6.40
C THR A 665 -28.44 -10.41 -5.12
N SER A 666 -27.79 -9.30 -4.79
CA SER A 666 -26.85 -9.19 -3.66
C SER A 666 -27.49 -8.50 -2.45
N SER A 667 -27.30 -9.08 -1.26
CA SER A 667 -27.58 -8.41 0.02
C SER A 667 -26.51 -7.40 0.45
N LYS A 668 -25.36 -7.37 -0.25
CA LYS A 668 -24.25 -6.44 -0.02
C LYS A 668 -24.25 -5.30 -1.05
N PHE A 669 -23.76 -4.13 -0.63
CA PHE A 669 -23.54 -2.98 -1.53
C PHE A 669 -22.68 -3.36 -2.73
N VAL A 670 -23.06 -2.86 -3.91
CA VAL A 670 -22.28 -3.05 -5.14
C VAL A 670 -20.98 -2.25 -5.04
N GLU A 671 -19.87 -2.96 -5.07
CA GLU A 671 -18.54 -2.34 -5.10
C GLU A 671 -18.19 -1.91 -6.53
N VAL A 672 -17.86 -0.62 -6.72
CA VAL A 672 -17.67 -0.01 -8.05
C VAL A 672 -16.59 -0.72 -8.88
N HIS A 673 -15.54 -1.21 -8.24
CA HIS A 673 -14.42 -1.87 -8.91
C HIS A 673 -14.79 -3.26 -9.47
N THR A 674 -15.93 -3.82 -9.06
CA THR A 674 -16.43 -5.10 -9.55
C THR A 674 -17.26 -4.97 -10.83
N LEU A 675 -17.48 -3.75 -11.31
CA LEU A 675 -18.17 -3.46 -12.56
C LEU A 675 -17.14 -3.39 -13.72
N PRO A 676 -17.53 -3.72 -14.96
CA PRO A 676 -16.69 -3.49 -16.15
C PRO A 676 -16.30 -2.02 -16.27
N PRO A 677 -15.11 -1.66 -16.82
CA PRO A 677 -14.75 -0.26 -17.06
C PRO A 677 -15.74 0.43 -18.00
N THR A 678 -15.81 1.77 -17.93
CA THR A 678 -16.55 2.55 -18.94
C THR A 678 -15.86 2.46 -20.30
N SER A 679 -16.60 2.66 -21.40
CA SER A 679 -16.02 2.74 -22.75
C SER A 679 -14.91 3.80 -22.80
N ASN A 680 -15.14 4.96 -22.17
CA ASN A 680 -14.17 6.04 -22.10
C ASN A 680 -12.86 5.67 -21.38
N ALA A 681 -12.93 4.94 -20.27
CA ALA A 681 -11.72 4.50 -19.58
C ALA A 681 -11.03 3.35 -20.34
N ALA A 682 -11.84 2.41 -20.85
CA ALA A 682 -11.38 1.23 -21.57
C ALA A 682 -10.60 1.59 -22.84
N GLN A 683 -10.97 2.67 -23.54
CA GLN A 683 -10.27 3.12 -24.75
C GLN A 683 -8.75 3.27 -24.52
N PHE A 684 -8.35 3.86 -23.39
CA PHE A 684 -6.94 4.06 -23.08
C PHE A 684 -6.24 2.75 -22.74
N HIS A 685 -6.95 1.79 -22.15
CA HIS A 685 -6.41 0.45 -21.92
C HIS A 685 -6.24 -0.34 -23.22
N ILE A 686 -7.23 -0.24 -24.13
CA ILE A 686 -7.18 -0.85 -25.46
C ILE A 686 -6.01 -0.29 -26.27
N LEU A 687 -5.84 1.04 -26.31
CA LEU A 687 -4.71 1.67 -27.01
C LEU A 687 -3.36 1.19 -26.46
N ARG A 688 -3.22 1.10 -25.13
CA ARG A 688 -1.98 0.60 -24.51
C ARG A 688 -1.74 -0.87 -24.84
N ALA A 689 -2.79 -1.69 -24.81
CA ALA A 689 -2.69 -3.11 -25.16
C ALA A 689 -2.29 -3.32 -26.62
N PHE A 690 -2.90 -2.57 -27.54
CA PHE A 690 -2.55 -2.61 -28.95
C PHE A 690 -1.12 -2.12 -29.19
N TYR A 691 -0.70 -1.02 -28.56
CA TYR A 691 0.69 -0.56 -28.64
C TYR A 691 1.67 -1.61 -28.14
N GLN A 692 1.40 -2.24 -26.99
CA GLN A 692 2.25 -3.30 -26.46
C GLN A 692 2.32 -4.51 -27.39
N MET A 693 1.20 -4.89 -28.00
CA MET A 693 1.17 -5.94 -29.03
C MET A 693 2.05 -5.55 -30.22
N LYS A 694 1.97 -4.30 -30.70
CA LYS A 694 2.81 -3.79 -31.81
C LYS A 694 4.31 -3.82 -31.50
N VAL A 695 4.69 -3.46 -30.28
CA VAL A 695 6.09 -3.61 -29.80
C VAL A 695 6.51 -5.08 -29.83
N TRP A 696 5.65 -5.98 -29.36
CA TRP A 696 5.95 -7.41 -29.30
C TRP A 696 6.11 -8.10 -30.66
N ILE A 697 5.39 -7.64 -31.68
CA ILE A 697 5.52 -8.16 -33.04
C ILE A 697 6.62 -7.45 -33.86
N GLY A 698 7.18 -6.35 -33.35
CA GLY A 698 8.28 -5.61 -33.97
C GLY A 698 7.86 -4.51 -34.95
N GLU A 699 6.68 -3.92 -34.76
CA GLU A 699 6.08 -2.93 -35.67
C GLU A 699 5.83 -1.56 -35.03
N ASP A 700 6.61 -1.21 -34.02
CA ASP A 700 6.45 0.02 -33.22
C ASP A 700 7.19 1.24 -33.78
N VAL A 701 7.98 1.09 -34.85
CA VAL A 701 8.91 2.09 -35.41
C VAL A 701 8.26 3.46 -35.71
N ASN A 702 6.96 3.49 -36.01
CA ASN A 702 6.21 4.73 -36.31
C ASN A 702 5.20 5.14 -35.23
N LEU A 703 5.20 4.49 -34.07
CA LEU A 703 4.20 4.71 -33.02
C LEU A 703 4.74 5.59 -31.90
N ASN A 704 4.14 6.77 -31.70
CA ASN A 704 4.45 7.63 -30.58
C ASN A 704 3.68 7.20 -29.33
N VAL A 705 4.37 6.78 -28.27
CA VAL A 705 3.79 6.32 -26.98
C VAL A 705 2.67 7.24 -26.46
N LYS A 706 2.80 8.57 -26.58
CA LYS A 706 1.79 9.53 -26.08
C LYS A 706 0.43 9.38 -26.75
N ASP A 707 0.42 8.94 -27.99
CA ASP A 707 -0.77 8.80 -28.82
C ASP A 707 -1.56 7.51 -28.53
N TRP A 708 -1.03 6.66 -27.64
CA TRP A 708 -1.55 5.31 -27.33
C TRP A 708 -1.91 5.13 -25.84
N GLY A 709 -2.28 6.21 -25.15
CA GLY A 709 -2.87 6.14 -23.81
C GLY A 709 -1.89 6.34 -22.66
N TRP A 710 -0.76 6.98 -22.91
CA TRP A 710 0.18 7.48 -21.91
C TRP A 710 0.31 9.00 -21.96
N LEU A 711 0.61 9.60 -20.82
CA LEU A 711 0.99 11.01 -20.67
C LEU A 711 2.38 11.09 -20.04
N ILE A 712 3.11 12.17 -20.32
CA ILE A 712 4.39 12.43 -19.65
C ILE A 712 4.14 13.40 -18.49
N ASP A 713 4.55 13.00 -17.30
CA ASP A 713 4.61 13.86 -16.12
C ASP A 713 6.02 13.73 -15.52
N GLY A 714 6.79 14.84 -15.53
CA GLY A 714 8.23 14.80 -15.27
C GLY A 714 9.00 13.99 -16.33
N ASN A 715 9.82 13.04 -15.88
CA ASN A 715 10.62 12.15 -16.75
C ASN A 715 10.09 10.71 -16.75
N MET A 716 8.76 10.55 -16.71
CA MET A 716 8.11 9.24 -16.68
C MET A 716 6.82 9.19 -17.51
N TYR A 717 6.51 8.00 -18.03
CA TYR A 717 5.20 7.72 -18.61
C TYR A 717 4.18 7.31 -17.55
N LEU A 718 3.08 8.06 -17.47
CA LEU A 718 1.91 7.73 -16.66
C LEU A 718 0.73 7.31 -17.54
N PRO A 719 -0.06 6.29 -17.14
CA PRO A 719 -1.22 5.86 -17.90
C PRO A 719 -2.35 6.90 -17.82
N VAL A 720 -2.93 7.26 -18.97
CA VAL A 720 -4.17 8.04 -19.02
C VAL A 720 -5.30 7.17 -18.45
N ARG A 721 -6.01 7.71 -17.45
CA ARG A 721 -7.07 6.97 -16.72
C ARG A 721 -8.44 7.10 -17.40
N SER A 722 -8.83 8.32 -17.72
CA SER A 722 -10.10 8.67 -18.37
C SER A 722 -9.99 10.11 -18.89
N SER A 723 -10.75 10.46 -19.93
CA SER A 723 -10.86 11.83 -20.41
C SER A 723 -12.11 12.56 -19.89
N LEU A 724 -13.07 11.81 -19.34
CA LEU A 724 -14.30 12.36 -18.77
C LEU A 724 -14.10 12.77 -17.30
N PRO A 725 -14.88 13.75 -16.81
CA PRO A 725 -15.00 13.96 -15.38
C PRO A 725 -15.60 12.72 -14.69
N PRO A 726 -15.53 12.62 -13.35
CA PRO A 726 -16.11 11.50 -12.61
C PRO A 726 -17.60 11.25 -12.87
N ALA A 727 -18.35 12.29 -13.20
CA ALA A 727 -19.79 12.25 -13.45
C ALA A 727 -20.23 13.47 -14.28
N PRO A 728 -21.46 13.47 -14.86
CA PRO A 728 -22.02 14.64 -15.53
C PRO A 728 -22.04 15.89 -14.63
N GLU A 729 -21.90 17.07 -15.24
CA GLU A 729 -21.80 18.32 -14.49
C GLU A 729 -23.07 18.62 -13.68
N GLU A 730 -24.27 18.28 -14.20
CA GLU A 730 -25.52 18.46 -13.44
C GLU A 730 -25.55 17.60 -12.18
N LEU A 731 -25.00 16.39 -12.25
CA LEU A 731 -24.95 15.45 -11.14
C LEU A 731 -23.90 15.89 -10.11
N LEU A 732 -22.74 16.36 -10.57
CA LEU A 732 -21.69 16.91 -9.71
C LEU A 732 -22.18 18.14 -8.92
N LYS A 733 -23.05 18.97 -9.50
CA LYS A 733 -23.68 20.11 -8.79
C LYS A 733 -24.72 19.69 -7.76
N THR A 734 -25.22 18.45 -7.83
CA THR A 734 -26.36 17.95 -7.04
C THR A 734 -25.92 17.13 -5.81
N ILE A 735 -24.74 16.52 -5.85
CA ILE A 735 -24.22 15.64 -4.77
C ILE A 735 -23.75 16.36 -3.50
N TYR A 736 -23.71 17.69 -3.47
CA TYR A 736 -23.34 18.46 -2.30
C TYR A 736 -24.21 19.71 -2.14
N CYS A 737 -24.48 20.11 -0.91
CA CYS A 737 -25.23 21.32 -0.62
C CYS A 737 -24.30 22.48 -0.23
N ARG A 738 -24.74 23.70 -0.54
CA ARG A 738 -24.10 24.97 -0.17
C ARG A 738 -24.78 25.65 1.01
N CYS A 739 -25.45 24.88 1.86
CA CYS A 739 -26.22 25.39 2.98
C CYS A 739 -25.31 25.93 4.09
N LYS A 740 -25.42 27.21 4.42
CA LYS A 740 -24.61 27.88 5.45
C LYS A 740 -24.94 27.46 6.89
N CYS A 741 -26.17 27.02 7.17
CA CYS A 741 -26.62 26.53 8.48
C CYS A 741 -27.83 25.58 8.30
N ASN A 742 -27.98 24.58 9.17
CA ASN A 742 -29.07 23.60 9.29
C ASN A 742 -29.74 23.13 7.97
N CYS A 743 -29.40 21.92 7.54
CA CYS A 743 -29.98 21.26 6.37
C CYS A 743 -31.36 20.62 6.66
N ASP A 744 -32.24 21.32 7.36
CA ASP A 744 -33.53 20.81 7.85
C ASP A 744 -34.66 20.88 6.79
N THR A 745 -34.51 21.74 5.80
CA THR A 745 -35.52 22.02 4.79
C THR A 745 -35.13 21.49 3.41
N LYS A 746 -36.13 21.38 2.51
CA LYS A 746 -35.91 21.08 1.08
C LYS A 746 -35.11 22.16 0.32
N ARG A 747 -34.69 23.24 0.98
CA ARG A 747 -33.69 24.20 0.47
C ARG A 747 -32.28 23.58 0.39
N CYS A 748 -32.02 22.54 1.18
CA CYS A 748 -30.80 21.76 1.06
C CYS A 748 -30.86 20.81 -0.13
N ASN A 749 -29.94 20.96 -1.10
CA ASN A 749 -29.85 20.07 -2.25
C ASN A 749 -29.69 18.59 -1.85
N CYS A 750 -28.87 18.25 -0.86
CA CYS A 750 -28.75 16.85 -0.42
C CYS A 750 -30.09 16.30 0.08
N ARG A 751 -30.74 16.96 1.04
CA ARG A 751 -32.06 16.61 1.55
C ARG A 751 -33.15 16.57 0.48
N LYS A 752 -33.14 17.54 -0.46
CA LYS A 752 -34.09 17.60 -1.58
C LYS A 752 -34.04 16.34 -2.44
N HIS A 753 -32.85 15.78 -2.64
CA HIS A 753 -32.62 14.58 -3.45
C HIS A 753 -32.44 13.31 -2.58
N GLY A 754 -32.93 13.32 -1.33
CA GLY A 754 -32.88 12.15 -0.44
C GLY A 754 -31.47 11.70 -0.02
N LEU A 755 -30.45 12.54 -0.22
CA LEU A 755 -29.07 12.27 0.16
C LEU A 755 -28.77 12.81 1.55
N GLU A 756 -28.00 12.07 2.32
CA GLU A 756 -27.35 12.62 3.51
C GLU A 756 -26.25 13.61 3.10
N CYS A 757 -26.16 14.68 3.88
CA CYS A 757 -25.05 15.60 3.83
C CYS A 757 -23.81 14.84 4.28
N SER A 758 -22.75 14.91 3.49
CA SER A 758 -21.46 14.31 3.84
C SER A 758 -20.42 15.41 3.98
N VAL A 759 -19.19 15.00 4.31
CA VAL A 759 -18.01 15.87 4.30
C VAL A 759 -17.78 16.60 2.98
N ALA A 760 -18.43 16.19 1.89
CA ALA A 760 -18.37 16.85 0.60
C ALA A 760 -19.28 18.10 0.49
N CYS A 761 -20.19 18.34 1.44
CA CYS A 761 -21.02 19.53 1.45
C CYS A 761 -20.23 20.77 1.89
N THR A 762 -20.13 21.77 1.03
CA THR A 762 -19.32 23.00 1.20
C THR A 762 -19.25 23.52 2.63
N GLU A 763 -20.39 23.94 3.19
CA GLU A 763 -20.45 24.58 4.51
C GLU A 763 -20.88 23.61 5.63
N CYS A 764 -21.90 22.77 5.40
CA CYS A 764 -22.47 21.91 6.45
C CYS A 764 -21.67 20.62 6.73
N ARG A 765 -20.95 20.10 5.73
CA ARG A 765 -20.03 18.95 5.78
C ARG A 765 -20.56 17.68 6.48
N GLY A 766 -21.88 17.52 6.57
CA GLY A 766 -22.52 16.35 7.17
C GLY A 766 -22.24 16.10 8.65
N THR A 767 -21.55 17.02 9.34
CA THR A 767 -21.11 16.84 10.74
C THR A 767 -21.81 17.78 11.70
N THR A 768 -22.29 18.93 11.21
CA THR A 768 -22.97 19.95 12.02
C THR A 768 -24.40 20.22 11.55
N CYS A 769 -24.93 19.43 10.61
CA CYS A 769 -26.29 19.61 10.10
C CYS A 769 -27.18 18.40 10.38
N CYS A 770 -28.47 18.69 10.60
CA CYS A 770 -29.53 17.71 10.84
C CYS A 770 -29.86 16.77 9.67
N ASN A 771 -29.22 16.94 8.51
CA ASN A 771 -29.29 16.01 7.38
C ASN A 771 -27.95 15.29 7.16
N GLY A 772 -27.01 15.44 8.08
CA GLY A 772 -25.75 14.68 8.10
C GLY A 772 -25.98 13.24 8.54
N CYS A 773 -25.07 12.36 8.13
CA CYS A 773 -25.05 10.99 8.62
C CYS A 773 -24.87 11.04 10.14
N THR A 774 -25.89 10.68 10.93
CA THR A 774 -25.67 10.36 12.34
C THR A 774 -24.63 9.26 12.37
N PRO A 775 -23.56 9.33 13.19
CA PRO A 775 -22.62 8.23 13.31
C PRO A 775 -23.44 7.00 13.72
N ILE A 776 -23.64 6.11 12.75
CA ILE A 776 -24.07 4.75 13.00
C ILE A 776 -22.87 4.17 13.74
N TYR A 777 -22.90 4.23 15.07
CA TYR A 777 -22.40 3.10 15.83
C TYR A 777 -23.08 1.89 15.22
N ASP A 778 -22.31 0.92 14.73
CA ASP A 778 -22.82 -0.36 14.25
C ASP A 778 -23.85 -0.90 15.24
N SER A 779 -25.12 -0.56 15.02
CA SER A 779 -26.25 -1.29 15.53
C SER A 779 -26.36 -2.46 14.58
N GLU A 780 -25.84 -3.59 15.02
CA GLU A 780 -26.16 -4.89 14.46
C GLU A 780 -27.66 -4.91 14.12
N SER A 781 -27.93 -5.23 12.86
CA SER A 781 -29.26 -5.28 12.24
C SER A 781 -30.25 -6.10 13.08
N ASP A 782 -31.35 -5.45 13.48
CA ASP A 782 -32.64 -6.10 13.60
C ASP A 782 -33.10 -6.48 12.18
N ASP A 783 -32.96 -7.75 11.84
CA ASP A 783 -33.93 -8.59 11.11
C ASP A 783 -33.48 -10.06 11.13
#